data_AF-A0A0S8JPW2-F1
#
_entry.id   AF-A0A0S8JPW2-F1
#
_cell.length_a   1.000
_cell.length_b   1.000
_cell.length_c   1.000
_cell.angle_alpha   90.00
_cell.angle_beta   90.00
_cell.angle_gamma   90.00
#
_symmetry.space_group_name_H-M   'P 1'
#
loop_
_entity.id
_entity.type
_entity.pdbx_description
1 polymer ?
#
loop_
_entity_poly.entity_id
_entity_poly.type
_entity_poly.pdbx_seq_one_letter_code
_entity_poly.pdbx_strand_id
1 'polypeptide(L)'
;MLDKPGGRALLSDEPKYGMRKNERMRTAQNPHSSLQARSKGEPMRSLIQAIAVCMALAAVAGGCAVMVRHHPQLGINQLREAPPTTVAVLPFDNESDEPMAGRAARDALFYALADRGFRMLDLREIDSRLADRSLAAALRRGEEGVDAQAAGRLFGAEAIALGRVIRAKPLNARVATWTRLTVQVWLIDTRSQKVVWTDRATALVRLFNLPRRGRSLTPAESRQAPLLRLCRSFDSLWRRLARDLPSVVPEPEVSQLAIRRVVVRPTRPIVSAGDRVDIVVEGTRECVAKATLGTLDEVVPLEESSDRTRGVYRGSYTVQPGDRSDYCRVGVTLESGTSLRRKIASARSAFIIDTVAPDPPTALAYDTRPNGVVLTWDPPASSDIAHYLLYRSETTTGAVRPLARPVRTRHVDRSARGPSRSLYFVKAIDHAGNPSSSSAELVVDLPAPGPSSVGGIIQGEARWTAFGGPYRLALDVDVAPGARLVIEPGTRIEIPPGMEITVRGTVEAIGRANEPIRLVGTEASRGFHLAHAKAVLRASYVEISGARSGIEVIDGECYLDQVTLRDNQTGLDSQGAQRLVLAYSTVARNRYGVVAGPRFEIRSCEFIQNDVGLRVVGDGGSLDRCLFNNIRLDITKLGRESLVADGNTFWTSDPSKLFRHLWGNVICRSILVRRWPLRRERAVQFEPAAICLTRGEEAARDFEWERALRAYESALLQERNYDYILKALKMYKQIVEAEGPLALERAIDFCHSAVLVYPNKVELLRHLAELHFRQGNARTAREICTRILRINPNDEFAKKSLAAATRSP
;
A
#
# COMPACT_ATOMS: atom_id res chain seq x y z
N MET A 1 -16.84 25.25 -62.50
CA MET A 1 -16.19 26.04 -63.56
C MET A 1 -15.18 26.94 -62.85
N LEU A 2 -13.89 26.57 -62.92
CA LEU A 2 -12.82 27.29 -63.66
C LEU A 2 -12.58 28.68 -63.04
N ASP A 3 -11.41 29.13 -62.60
CA ASP A 3 -10.03 28.71 -62.86
C ASP A 3 -9.10 29.43 -61.86
N LYS A 4 -7.91 28.86 -61.61
CA LYS A 4 -6.72 29.61 -61.12
C LYS A 4 -6.03 30.27 -62.35
N PRO A 5 -5.11 31.26 -62.22
CA PRO A 5 -3.69 30.91 -62.00
C PRO A 5 -2.76 31.98 -61.36
N GLY A 6 -1.58 31.51 -60.93
CA GLY A 6 -0.29 32.25 -60.89
C GLY A 6 0.00 33.07 -59.61
N GLY A 7 1.15 33.01 -58.94
CA GLY A 7 2.39 32.26 -59.17
C GLY A 7 3.61 33.06 -58.68
N ARG A 8 4.44 32.45 -57.80
CA ARG A 8 5.88 32.71 -57.53
C ARG A 8 6.27 34.06 -56.87
N ALA A 9 7.26 34.19 -55.99
CA ALA A 9 8.19 33.26 -55.33
C ALA A 9 8.94 33.99 -54.18
N LEU A 10 9.33 33.23 -53.15
CA LEU A 10 10.62 33.27 -52.42
C LEU A 10 11.06 34.56 -51.70
N LEU A 11 11.04 34.58 -50.36
CA LEU A 11 12.21 34.36 -49.46
C LEU A 11 11.90 34.75 -48.00
N SER A 12 12.37 33.89 -47.07
CA SER A 12 12.87 34.17 -45.70
C SER A 12 12.10 35.18 -44.84
N ASP A 13 11.55 34.85 -43.67
CA ASP A 13 12.17 34.15 -42.55
C ASP A 13 11.10 33.72 -41.52
N GLU A 14 11.51 32.82 -40.62
CA GLU A 14 10.77 32.17 -39.52
C GLU A 14 10.01 30.88 -39.89
N PRO A 15 10.35 29.77 -39.21
CA PRO A 15 9.59 29.50 -38.00
C PRO A 15 10.38 28.87 -36.83
N LYS A 16 9.96 29.26 -35.63
CA LYS A 16 9.77 28.43 -34.43
C LYS A 16 10.93 27.52 -34.03
N TYR A 17 11.73 28.05 -33.12
CA TYR A 17 12.53 27.29 -32.16
C TYR A 17 11.64 26.37 -31.32
N GLY A 18 11.70 25.07 -31.64
CA GLY A 18 11.46 23.95 -30.74
C GLY A 18 12.67 23.01 -30.81
N MET A 19 13.77 23.38 -30.14
CA MET A 19 14.86 22.44 -29.81
C MET A 19 14.30 21.41 -28.80
N ARG A 20 14.33 20.09 -29.06
CA ARG A 20 15.47 19.15 -29.09
C ARG A 20 16.17 19.08 -27.71
N LYS A 21 16.39 17.91 -27.11
CA LYS A 21 17.23 16.75 -27.53
C LYS A 21 16.90 15.59 -26.54
N ASN A 22 16.62 14.34 -26.91
CA ASN A 22 17.45 13.29 -27.54
C ASN A 22 18.88 13.17 -27.02
N GLU A 23 19.23 11.97 -26.49
CA GLU A 23 20.48 11.19 -26.72
C GLU A 23 20.54 10.06 -25.67
N ARG A 24 20.85 8.79 -25.93
CA ARG A 24 21.88 8.07 -26.73
C ARG A 24 21.51 6.57 -26.68
N MET A 25 21.98 5.61 -27.47
CA MET A 25 22.84 5.48 -28.65
C MET A 25 22.64 4.03 -29.12
N ARG A 26 22.54 3.80 -30.43
CA ARG A 26 23.00 2.56 -31.08
C ARG A 26 24.22 2.95 -31.91
N THR A 27 25.33 2.23 -31.75
CA THR A 27 26.42 2.19 -32.71
C THR A 27 26.41 0.82 -33.37
N ALA A 28 26.40 0.83 -34.70
CA ALA A 28 26.73 -0.31 -35.55
C ALA A 28 28.12 -0.08 -36.12
N GLN A 29 28.95 -1.12 -36.17
CA GLN A 29 30.08 -1.22 -37.08
C GLN A 29 30.13 -2.64 -37.67
N ASN A 30 30.41 -2.67 -38.97
CA ASN A 30 30.48 -3.81 -39.88
C ASN A 30 31.52 -4.87 -39.47
N PRO A 31 31.46 -6.05 -40.11
CA PRO A 31 32.62 -6.47 -40.89
C PRO A 31 32.24 -6.97 -42.30
N HIS A 32 33.08 -6.63 -43.27
CA HIS A 32 33.09 -7.24 -44.61
C HIS A 32 34.15 -8.35 -44.68
N SER A 33 33.87 -9.32 -45.56
CA SER A 33 34.79 -10.25 -46.23
C SER A 33 35.30 -11.48 -45.46
N SER A 34 34.82 -12.65 -45.87
CA SER A 34 35.59 -13.57 -46.73
C SER A 34 34.76 -14.83 -47.05
N LEU A 35 34.66 -15.14 -48.34
CA LEU A 35 34.21 -16.44 -48.86
C LEU A 35 35.02 -17.59 -48.25
N GLN A 36 34.37 -18.70 -47.86
CA GLN A 36 34.79 -20.06 -48.24
C GLN A 36 33.83 -21.17 -47.75
N ALA A 37 33.59 -22.10 -48.68
CA ALA A 37 33.24 -23.53 -48.51
C ALA A 37 31.89 -23.94 -47.88
N ARG A 38 30.97 -24.36 -48.75
CA ARG A 38 29.89 -25.33 -48.48
C ARG A 38 30.48 -26.69 -48.08
N SER A 39 29.95 -27.33 -47.04
CA SER A 39 30.00 -28.80 -46.88
C SER A 39 28.62 -29.38 -46.62
N LYS A 40 28.22 -30.33 -47.47
CA LYS A 40 26.99 -31.12 -47.47
C LYS A 40 26.78 -31.84 -46.13
N GLY A 41 25.59 -31.69 -45.51
CA GLY A 41 25.23 -32.46 -44.31
C GLY A 41 23.85 -32.17 -43.67
N GLU A 42 23.07 -31.21 -44.18
CA GLU A 42 21.83 -30.76 -43.52
C GLU A 42 20.51 -31.52 -43.80
N PRO A 43 20.32 -32.36 -44.84
CA PRO A 43 18.99 -32.94 -45.09
C PRO A 43 18.61 -34.08 -44.13
N MET A 44 19.55 -34.64 -43.37
CA MET A 44 19.27 -35.78 -42.48
C MET A 44 18.83 -35.35 -41.07
N ARG A 45 19.27 -34.18 -40.59
CA ARG A 45 18.80 -33.62 -39.30
C ARG A 45 17.39 -33.06 -39.39
N SER A 46 17.02 -32.47 -40.53
CA SER A 46 15.65 -32.00 -40.78
C SER A 46 14.66 -33.16 -40.95
N LEU A 47 15.08 -34.27 -41.57
CA LEU A 47 14.27 -35.49 -41.67
C LEU A 47 14.08 -36.17 -40.30
N ILE A 48 15.13 -36.26 -39.48
CA ILE A 48 15.04 -36.79 -38.10
C ILE A 48 14.16 -35.88 -37.21
N GLN A 49 14.26 -34.55 -37.37
CA GLN A 49 13.36 -33.61 -36.70
C GLN A 49 11.92 -33.72 -37.19
N ALA A 50 11.69 -33.90 -38.49
CA ALA A 50 10.36 -34.10 -39.05
C ALA A 50 9.73 -35.43 -38.61
N ILE A 51 10.51 -36.51 -38.55
CA ILE A 51 10.06 -37.81 -38.01
C ILE A 51 9.79 -37.69 -36.50
N ALA A 52 10.62 -36.96 -35.74
CA ALA A 52 10.38 -36.70 -34.33
C ALA A 52 9.13 -35.84 -34.09
N VAL A 53 8.85 -34.87 -34.96
CA VAL A 53 7.64 -34.04 -34.93
C VAL A 53 6.41 -34.84 -35.36
N CYS A 54 6.52 -35.73 -36.35
CA CYS A 54 5.45 -36.64 -36.76
C CYS A 54 5.17 -37.72 -35.70
N MET A 55 6.19 -38.23 -34.99
CA MET A 55 6.02 -39.10 -33.82
C MET A 55 5.42 -38.33 -32.62
N ALA A 56 5.77 -37.06 -32.44
CA ALA A 56 5.15 -36.19 -31.43
C ALA A 56 3.68 -35.85 -31.79
N LEU A 57 3.35 -35.72 -33.08
CA LEU A 57 1.98 -35.53 -33.58
C LEU A 57 1.15 -36.83 -33.54
N ALA A 58 1.74 -38.00 -33.79
CA ALA A 58 1.08 -39.29 -33.60
C ALA A 58 0.75 -39.57 -32.12
N ALA A 59 1.55 -39.06 -31.19
CA ALA A 59 1.26 -39.09 -29.75
C ALA A 59 0.09 -38.18 -29.31
N VAL A 60 -0.42 -37.33 -30.20
CA VAL A 60 -1.59 -36.46 -29.92
C VAL A 60 -2.91 -37.27 -29.95
N ALA A 61 -2.97 -38.39 -30.67
CA ALA A 61 -4.22 -39.13 -30.90
C ALA A 61 -4.60 -40.17 -29.82
N GLY A 62 -3.67 -40.58 -28.94
CA GLY A 62 -3.92 -41.64 -27.95
C GLY A 62 -3.84 -41.17 -26.49
N GLY A 63 -4.98 -41.16 -25.79
CA GLY A 63 -5.14 -41.28 -24.31
C GLY A 63 -4.17 -40.58 -23.34
N CYS A 64 -4.33 -40.85 -22.04
CA CYS A 64 -3.33 -40.46 -21.03
C CYS A 64 -2.00 -41.18 -21.36
N ALA A 65 -0.94 -40.43 -21.65
CA ALA A 65 0.38 -40.98 -21.95
C ALA A 65 1.26 -40.90 -20.68
N VAL A 66 1.82 -42.04 -20.28
CA VAL A 66 2.78 -42.14 -19.17
C VAL A 66 4.10 -42.62 -19.76
N MET A 67 5.12 -41.77 -19.72
CA MET A 67 6.48 -42.17 -20.06
C MET A 67 7.26 -42.36 -18.77
N VAL A 68 7.81 -43.56 -18.57
CA VAL A 68 8.60 -43.91 -17.38
C VAL A 68 10.03 -44.21 -17.79
N ARG A 69 10.98 -43.63 -17.07
CA ARG A 69 12.38 -44.00 -17.12
C ARG A 69 12.76 -44.60 -15.78
N HIS A 70 13.13 -45.87 -15.80
CA HIS A 70 13.67 -46.56 -14.63
C HIS A 70 15.16 -46.24 -14.48
N HIS A 71 15.61 -46.10 -13.25
CA HIS A 71 17.01 -46.32 -12.86
C HIS A 71 17.22 -47.82 -12.60
N PRO A 72 18.46 -48.36 -12.51
CA PRO A 72 18.66 -49.81 -12.41
C PRO A 72 17.85 -50.40 -11.25
N GLN A 73 16.94 -51.33 -11.58
CA GLN A 73 16.14 -52.08 -10.62
C GLN A 73 17.03 -53.14 -9.97
N LEU A 74 16.98 -53.24 -8.64
CA LEU A 74 17.63 -54.32 -7.89
C LEU A 74 16.54 -55.27 -7.37
N GLY A 75 16.80 -56.58 -7.46
CA GLY A 75 15.99 -57.62 -6.80
C GLY A 75 14.71 -58.07 -7.52
N ILE A 76 14.38 -57.58 -8.73
CA ILE A 76 13.11 -57.95 -9.41
C ILE A 76 12.96 -59.46 -9.68
N ASN A 77 14.07 -60.16 -9.97
CA ASN A 77 14.04 -61.62 -10.16
C ASN A 77 13.80 -62.35 -8.83
N GLN A 78 14.45 -61.91 -7.75
CA GLN A 78 14.26 -62.45 -6.40
C GLN A 78 12.80 -62.26 -5.94
N LEU A 79 12.21 -61.10 -6.24
CA LEU A 79 10.80 -60.84 -5.94
C LEU A 79 9.84 -61.76 -6.72
N ARG A 80 10.19 -62.14 -7.96
CA ARG A 80 9.37 -63.07 -8.77
C ARG A 80 9.45 -64.50 -8.30
N GLU A 81 10.62 -64.93 -7.82
CA GLU A 81 10.84 -66.28 -7.30
C GLU A 81 10.13 -66.51 -5.95
N ALA A 82 10.15 -65.50 -5.08
CA ALA A 82 9.55 -65.58 -3.74
C ALA A 82 8.83 -64.27 -3.35
N PRO A 83 7.64 -63.99 -3.92
CA PRO A 83 6.89 -62.78 -3.59
C PRO A 83 6.33 -62.86 -2.16
N PRO A 84 6.43 -61.80 -1.33
CA PRO A 84 5.74 -61.74 -0.05
C PRO A 84 4.22 -61.71 -0.29
N THR A 85 3.45 -62.32 0.60
CA THR A 85 1.99 -62.34 0.51
C THR A 85 1.35 -61.17 1.24
N THR A 86 1.96 -60.68 2.32
CA THR A 86 1.47 -59.57 3.14
C THR A 86 2.42 -58.38 3.10
N VAL A 87 1.87 -57.19 2.80
CA VAL A 87 2.67 -55.95 2.68
C VAL A 87 2.04 -54.80 3.47
N ALA A 88 2.86 -54.14 4.29
CA ALA A 88 2.49 -52.88 4.95
C ALA A 88 3.17 -51.69 4.24
N VAL A 89 2.38 -50.72 3.78
CA VAL A 89 2.90 -49.51 3.11
C VAL A 89 2.99 -48.37 4.11
N LEU A 90 4.21 -48.04 4.52
CA LEU A 90 4.47 -46.99 5.50
C LEU A 90 4.35 -45.59 4.87
N PRO A 91 4.24 -44.52 5.70
CA PRO A 91 4.24 -43.14 5.22
C PRO A 91 5.44 -42.85 4.32
N PHE A 92 5.21 -42.13 3.21
CA PHE A 92 6.27 -41.76 2.28
C PHE A 92 6.92 -40.44 2.72
N ASP A 93 8.24 -40.37 2.59
CA ASP A 93 8.98 -39.11 2.67
C ASP A 93 8.61 -38.21 1.48
N ASN A 94 8.52 -36.90 1.71
CA ASN A 94 8.21 -35.92 0.66
C ASN A 94 9.27 -34.82 0.62
N GLU A 95 10.19 -34.91 -0.36
CA GLU A 95 11.21 -33.90 -0.64
C GLU A 95 10.75 -32.88 -1.71
N SER A 96 9.49 -32.96 -2.17
CA SER A 96 8.96 -32.08 -3.21
C SER A 96 8.21 -30.86 -2.66
N ASP A 97 8.12 -29.81 -3.47
CA ASP A 97 7.38 -28.58 -3.14
C ASP A 97 5.84 -28.78 -3.11
N GLU A 98 5.34 -29.97 -3.42
CA GLU A 98 3.91 -30.29 -3.43
C GLU A 98 3.53 -31.03 -2.12
N PRO A 99 2.83 -30.37 -1.18
CA PRO A 99 2.64 -30.89 0.18
C PRO A 99 1.96 -32.26 0.24
N MET A 100 1.03 -32.53 -0.68
CA MET A 100 0.24 -33.76 -0.70
C MET A 100 0.88 -34.91 -1.50
N ALA A 101 2.09 -34.73 -2.05
CA ALA A 101 2.68 -35.70 -2.96
C ALA A 101 3.04 -37.03 -2.28
N GLY A 102 3.57 -37.00 -1.06
CA GLY A 102 3.86 -38.21 -0.28
C GLY A 102 2.61 -39.07 -0.04
N ARG A 103 1.53 -38.46 0.45
CA ARG A 103 0.24 -39.14 0.68
C ARG A 103 -0.34 -39.71 -0.62
N ALA A 104 -0.40 -38.91 -1.68
CA ALA A 104 -0.94 -39.34 -2.97
C ALA A 104 -0.13 -40.50 -3.60
N ALA A 105 1.21 -40.48 -3.43
CA ALA A 105 2.09 -41.55 -3.92
C ALA A 105 1.90 -42.85 -3.14
N ARG A 106 1.82 -42.78 -1.80
CA ARG A 106 1.59 -43.92 -0.90
C ARG A 106 0.26 -44.60 -1.19
N ASP A 107 -0.83 -43.83 -1.25
CA ASP A 107 -2.17 -44.34 -1.55
C ASP A 107 -2.21 -45.06 -2.89
N ALA A 108 -1.64 -44.45 -3.93
CA ALA A 108 -1.65 -45.03 -5.26
C ALA A 108 -0.79 -46.31 -5.33
N LEU A 109 0.31 -46.42 -4.57
CA LEU A 109 1.08 -47.67 -4.45
C LEU A 109 0.26 -48.74 -3.74
N PHE A 110 -0.39 -48.40 -2.62
CA PHE A 110 -1.22 -49.33 -1.85
C PHE A 110 -2.25 -50.03 -2.72
N TYR A 111 -3.03 -49.27 -3.49
CA TYR A 111 -4.03 -49.85 -4.39
C TYR A 111 -3.41 -50.60 -5.57
N ALA A 112 -2.25 -50.17 -6.07
CA ALA A 112 -1.55 -50.88 -7.15
C ALA A 112 -1.00 -52.25 -6.72
N LEU A 113 -0.52 -52.38 -5.48
CA LEU A 113 -0.12 -53.66 -4.89
C LEU A 113 -1.34 -54.54 -4.58
N ALA A 114 -2.42 -53.98 -4.03
CA ALA A 114 -3.66 -54.71 -3.83
C ALA A 114 -4.21 -55.30 -5.13
N ASP A 115 -4.08 -54.58 -6.25
CA ASP A 115 -4.47 -55.07 -7.58
C ASP A 115 -3.58 -56.20 -8.11
N ARG A 116 -2.38 -56.38 -7.55
CA ARG A 116 -1.49 -57.53 -7.83
C ARG A 116 -1.75 -58.75 -6.96
N GLY A 117 -2.69 -58.65 -6.03
CA GLY A 117 -3.06 -59.75 -5.13
C GLY A 117 -2.28 -59.79 -3.82
N PHE A 118 -1.42 -58.80 -3.53
CA PHE A 118 -0.82 -58.68 -2.21
C PHE A 118 -1.89 -58.38 -1.16
N ARG A 119 -1.82 -59.06 -0.01
CA ARG A 119 -2.68 -58.77 1.13
C ARG A 119 -2.14 -57.54 1.84
N MET A 120 -2.88 -56.44 1.71
CA MET A 120 -2.48 -55.16 2.26
C MET A 120 -3.05 -54.95 3.68
N LEU A 121 -2.22 -54.43 4.58
CA LEU A 121 -2.67 -53.91 5.88
C LEU A 121 -3.30 -52.52 5.69
N ASP A 122 -4.42 -52.24 6.35
CA ASP A 122 -5.13 -50.97 6.20
C ASP A 122 -4.21 -49.78 6.53
N LEU A 123 -4.16 -48.78 5.64
CA LEU A 123 -3.31 -47.60 5.82
C LEU A 123 -3.63 -46.86 7.12
N ARG A 124 -4.90 -46.89 7.57
CA ARG A 124 -5.34 -46.26 8.82
C ARG A 124 -4.82 -47.00 10.04
N GLU A 125 -4.83 -48.33 10.01
CA GLU A 125 -4.28 -49.14 11.10
C GLU A 125 -2.78 -48.88 11.27
N ILE A 126 -2.07 -48.73 10.15
CA ILE A 126 -0.68 -48.30 10.15
C ILE A 126 -0.56 -46.90 10.78
N ASP A 127 -1.31 -45.92 10.28
CA ASP A 127 -1.20 -44.52 10.73
C ASP A 127 -1.60 -44.34 12.19
N SER A 128 -2.63 -45.04 12.67
CA SER A 128 -3.07 -45.04 14.06
C SER A 128 -2.01 -45.63 14.99
N ARG A 129 -1.35 -46.74 14.61
CA ARG A 129 -0.25 -47.30 15.41
C ARG A 129 0.99 -46.40 15.41
N LEU A 130 1.27 -45.73 14.28
CA LEU A 130 2.39 -44.78 14.17
C LEU A 130 2.12 -43.43 14.86
N ALA A 131 0.87 -43.12 15.21
CA ALA A 131 0.53 -41.93 15.99
C ALA A 131 1.09 -42.02 17.43
N ASP A 132 1.29 -43.23 17.97
CA ASP A 132 2.00 -43.44 19.22
C ASP A 132 3.50 -43.20 19.02
N ARG A 133 4.04 -42.19 19.71
CA ARG A 133 5.46 -41.80 19.62
C ARG A 133 6.41 -42.93 20.02
N SER A 134 6.02 -43.79 20.95
CA SER A 134 6.84 -44.91 21.41
C SER A 134 6.98 -45.98 20.32
N LEU A 135 5.88 -46.33 19.68
CA LEU A 135 5.85 -47.28 18.56
C LEU A 135 6.57 -46.71 17.34
N ALA A 136 6.35 -45.44 17.01
CA ALA A 136 7.06 -44.78 15.92
C ALA A 136 8.59 -44.71 16.16
N ALA A 137 9.02 -44.45 17.39
CA ALA A 137 10.44 -44.45 17.75
C ALA A 137 11.07 -45.85 17.68
N ALA A 138 10.32 -46.89 18.09
CA ALA A 138 10.78 -48.28 18.04
C ALA A 138 11.04 -48.80 16.62
N LEU A 139 10.49 -48.15 15.60
CA LEU A 139 10.73 -48.48 14.19
C LEU A 139 11.96 -47.79 13.59
N ARG A 140 12.67 -46.93 14.33
CA ARG A 140 13.84 -46.21 13.81
C ARG A 140 15.11 -47.04 13.92
N ARG A 141 15.92 -47.02 12.85
CA ARG A 141 17.27 -47.58 12.80
C ARG A 141 18.25 -46.50 12.32
N GLY A 142 18.98 -45.87 13.23
CA GLY A 142 19.81 -44.71 12.93
C GLY A 142 18.98 -43.45 12.65
N GLU A 143 19.58 -42.44 12.02
CA GLU A 143 18.91 -41.14 11.77
C GLU A 143 17.87 -41.21 10.63
N GLU A 144 18.06 -42.06 9.61
CA GLU A 144 17.17 -42.12 8.43
C GLU A 144 16.63 -43.53 8.10
N GLY A 145 17.00 -44.57 8.85
CA GLY A 145 16.62 -45.95 8.54
C GLY A 145 15.36 -46.43 9.27
N VAL A 146 14.65 -47.39 8.69
CA VAL A 146 13.51 -48.08 9.31
C VAL A 146 13.90 -49.50 9.69
N ASP A 147 13.55 -49.92 10.90
CA ASP A 147 13.72 -51.30 11.36
C ASP A 147 12.58 -52.20 10.84
N ALA A 148 12.84 -52.91 9.74
CA ALA A 148 11.87 -53.79 9.08
C ALA A 148 11.44 -54.98 9.94
N GLN A 149 12.32 -55.53 10.78
CA GLN A 149 11.97 -56.60 11.73
C GLN A 149 11.00 -56.10 12.80
N ALA A 150 11.26 -54.92 13.37
CA ALA A 150 10.35 -54.28 14.30
C ALA A 150 8.99 -53.97 13.63
N ALA A 151 9.02 -53.47 12.40
CA ALA A 151 7.81 -53.19 11.63
C ALA A 151 7.02 -54.48 11.32
N GLY A 152 7.70 -55.58 10.95
CA GLY A 152 7.07 -56.87 10.74
C GLY A 152 6.38 -57.41 11.98
N ARG A 153 6.99 -57.27 13.16
CA ARG A 153 6.37 -57.63 14.45
C ARG A 153 5.17 -56.74 14.77
N LEU A 154 5.27 -55.44 14.51
CA LEU A 154 4.22 -54.47 14.83
C LEU A 154 2.99 -54.62 13.92
N PHE A 155 3.20 -54.91 12.63
CA PHE A 155 2.16 -54.91 11.60
C PHE A 155 1.75 -56.32 11.13
N GLY A 156 2.48 -57.36 11.52
CA GLY A 156 2.23 -58.72 11.06
C GLY A 156 2.44 -58.92 9.56
N ALA A 157 3.33 -58.12 8.94
CA ALA A 157 3.58 -58.14 7.50
C ALA A 157 4.91 -58.85 7.17
N GLU A 158 4.91 -59.62 6.09
CA GLU A 158 6.10 -60.30 5.53
C GLU A 158 7.06 -59.31 4.84
N ALA A 159 6.53 -58.20 4.31
CA ALA A 159 7.34 -57.12 3.77
C ALA A 159 6.78 -55.74 4.14
N ILE A 160 7.67 -54.75 4.20
CA ILE A 160 7.30 -53.34 4.30
C ILE A 160 7.68 -52.60 3.02
N ALA A 161 6.80 -51.71 2.57
CA ALA A 161 7.07 -50.78 1.48
C ALA A 161 7.37 -49.39 2.04
N LEU A 162 8.57 -48.89 1.75
CA LEU A 162 9.01 -47.53 2.02
C LEU A 162 9.05 -46.75 0.72
N GLY A 163 8.75 -45.46 0.77
CA GLY A 163 8.80 -44.63 -0.41
C GLY A 163 9.21 -43.21 -0.12
N ARG A 164 9.78 -42.57 -1.13
CA ARG A 164 10.23 -41.20 -1.11
C ARG A 164 9.84 -40.52 -2.40
N VAL A 165 9.14 -39.38 -2.27
CA VAL A 165 8.81 -38.51 -3.39
C VAL A 165 9.88 -37.44 -3.51
N ILE A 166 10.77 -37.59 -4.50
CA ILE A 166 11.89 -36.69 -4.76
C ILE A 166 11.41 -35.47 -5.54
N ARG A 167 10.41 -35.64 -6.41
CA ARG A 167 9.87 -34.55 -7.23
C ARG A 167 8.43 -34.81 -7.63
N ALA A 168 7.58 -33.80 -7.49
CA ALA A 168 6.24 -33.78 -8.07
C ALA A 168 5.96 -32.37 -8.60
N LYS A 169 6.22 -32.14 -9.90
CA LYS A 169 6.14 -30.80 -10.50
C LYS A 169 5.23 -30.77 -11.72
N PRO A 170 4.22 -29.88 -11.77
CA PRO A 170 3.45 -29.64 -12.98
C PRO A 170 4.29 -28.86 -14.02
N LEU A 171 4.13 -29.24 -15.29
CA LEU A 171 4.69 -28.62 -16.47
C LEU A 171 3.50 -28.21 -17.35
N ASN A 172 3.13 -26.94 -17.26
CA ASN A 172 1.91 -26.42 -17.89
C ASN A 172 2.17 -26.04 -19.36
N ALA A 173 1.33 -26.52 -20.27
CA ALA A 173 1.17 -25.93 -21.61
C ALA A 173 -0.29 -25.63 -21.91
N ARG A 174 -0.56 -24.89 -23.00
CA ARG A 174 -1.89 -24.38 -23.35
C ARG A 174 -2.96 -25.47 -23.56
N VAL A 175 -2.59 -26.69 -23.97
CA VAL A 175 -3.55 -27.74 -24.40
C VAL A 175 -3.51 -28.99 -23.51
N ALA A 176 -2.41 -29.22 -22.79
CA ALA A 176 -2.27 -30.35 -21.88
C ALA A 176 -1.37 -29.94 -20.71
N THR A 177 -1.54 -30.62 -19.58
CA THR A 177 -0.60 -30.50 -18.47
C THR A 177 0.15 -31.80 -18.30
N TRP A 178 1.48 -31.70 -18.25
CA TRP A 178 2.34 -32.80 -17.87
C TRP A 178 2.69 -32.67 -16.39
N THR A 179 2.81 -33.78 -15.69
CA THR A 179 3.33 -33.81 -14.33
C THR A 179 4.57 -34.67 -14.32
N ARG A 180 5.70 -34.08 -13.94
CA ARG A 180 6.96 -34.81 -13.76
C ARG A 180 7.03 -35.32 -12.34
N LEU A 181 7.03 -36.63 -12.20
CA LEU A 181 7.14 -37.34 -10.94
C LEU A 181 8.51 -38.04 -10.87
N THR A 182 9.17 -37.95 -9.73
CA THR A 182 10.33 -38.80 -9.41
C THR A 182 10.09 -39.41 -8.05
N VAL A 183 10.01 -40.74 -8.01
CA VAL A 183 9.79 -41.52 -6.79
C VAL A 183 10.89 -42.57 -6.64
N GLN A 184 11.20 -42.89 -5.40
CA GLN A 184 12.03 -44.03 -5.04
C GLN A 184 11.25 -44.89 -4.05
N VAL A 185 11.17 -46.18 -4.31
CA VAL A 185 10.47 -47.14 -3.45
C VAL A 185 11.37 -48.33 -3.17
N TRP A 186 11.24 -48.83 -1.94
CA TRP A 186 11.92 -50.02 -1.46
C TRP A 186 10.87 -50.96 -0.86
N LEU A 187 10.97 -52.22 -1.23
CA LEU A 187 10.27 -53.32 -0.58
C LEU A 187 11.32 -54.11 0.21
N ILE A 188 11.10 -54.25 1.51
CA ILE A 188 12.06 -54.83 2.45
C ILE A 188 11.39 -56.04 3.12
N ASP A 189 12.04 -57.20 3.07
CA ASP A 189 11.58 -58.39 3.77
C ASP A 189 11.78 -58.21 5.28
N THR A 190 10.72 -58.43 6.06
CA THR A 190 10.73 -58.12 7.49
C THR A 190 11.51 -59.14 8.32
N ARG A 191 11.78 -60.34 7.79
CA ARG A 191 12.54 -61.37 8.53
C ARG A 191 14.05 -61.15 8.39
N SER A 192 14.50 -60.94 7.15
CA SER A 192 15.91 -60.80 6.79
C SER A 192 16.43 -59.37 6.85
N GLN A 193 15.55 -58.37 6.91
CA GLN A 193 15.87 -56.95 6.78
C GLN A 193 16.50 -56.57 5.42
N LYS A 194 16.43 -57.46 4.42
CA LYS A 194 17.04 -57.21 3.11
C LYS A 194 16.03 -56.52 2.19
N VAL A 195 16.53 -55.56 1.40
CA VAL A 195 15.77 -54.96 0.30
C VAL A 195 15.57 -56.03 -0.77
N VAL A 196 14.34 -56.53 -0.91
CA VAL A 196 13.97 -57.54 -1.92
C VAL A 196 13.64 -56.91 -3.26
N TRP A 197 13.23 -55.64 -3.28
CA TRP A 197 13.03 -54.89 -4.50
C TRP A 197 13.20 -53.39 -4.26
N THR A 198 13.80 -52.71 -5.22
CA THR A 198 13.78 -51.24 -5.28
C THR A 198 13.66 -50.75 -6.71
N ASP A 199 12.88 -49.69 -6.87
CA ASP A 199 12.80 -48.93 -8.11
C ASP A 199 12.86 -47.43 -7.82
N ARG A 200 13.70 -46.74 -8.59
CA ARG A 200 13.69 -45.29 -8.69
C ARG A 200 13.22 -44.95 -10.10
N ALA A 201 12.02 -44.38 -10.17
CA ALA A 201 11.36 -44.08 -11.43
C ALA A 201 11.16 -42.59 -11.60
N THR A 202 11.52 -42.07 -12.78
CA THR A 202 11.08 -40.74 -13.22
C THR A 202 10.03 -40.91 -14.29
N ALA A 203 8.86 -40.30 -14.08
CA ALA A 203 7.75 -40.37 -15.00
C ALA A 203 7.28 -38.99 -15.45
N LEU A 204 6.87 -38.91 -16.72
CA LEU A 204 6.13 -37.79 -17.26
C LEU A 204 4.71 -38.26 -17.56
N VAL A 205 3.74 -37.75 -16.79
CA VAL A 205 2.33 -38.12 -16.93
C VAL A 205 1.58 -36.99 -17.60
N ARG A 206 1.00 -37.25 -18.77
CA ARG A 206 0.14 -36.31 -19.49
C ARG A 206 -1.32 -36.51 -19.11
N LEU A 207 -1.95 -35.45 -18.60
CA LEU A 207 -3.38 -35.38 -18.37
C LEU A 207 -3.99 -34.34 -19.31
N PHE A 208 -5.07 -34.71 -20.00
CA PHE A 208 -5.83 -33.74 -20.79
C PHE A 208 -6.61 -32.84 -19.86
N ASN A 209 -6.39 -31.53 -19.99
CA ASN A 209 -7.30 -30.54 -19.46
C ASN A 209 -8.47 -30.48 -20.44
N LEU A 210 -9.59 -31.15 -20.17
CA LEU A 210 -10.82 -30.77 -20.85
C LEU A 210 -11.43 -29.60 -20.08
N PRO A 211 -11.34 -28.34 -20.56
CA PRO A 211 -12.36 -27.39 -20.18
C PRO A 211 -13.69 -27.94 -20.71
N ARG A 212 -14.69 -28.05 -19.84
CA ARG A 212 -16.08 -28.05 -20.34
C ARG A 212 -16.20 -26.79 -21.20
N ARG A 213 -16.48 -26.94 -22.49
CA ARG A 213 -16.48 -25.88 -23.52
C ARG A 213 -16.89 -24.52 -22.92
N GLY A 214 -15.95 -23.56 -22.86
CA GLY A 214 -16.22 -22.15 -22.57
C GLY A 214 -16.41 -21.73 -21.09
N ARG A 215 -16.29 -22.62 -20.10
CA ARG A 215 -16.50 -22.23 -18.68
C ARG A 215 -15.18 -22.00 -17.93
N SER A 216 -15.01 -20.80 -17.36
CA SER A 216 -13.95 -20.51 -16.38
C SER A 216 -14.15 -21.35 -15.12
N LEU A 217 -13.04 -21.87 -14.57
CA LEU A 217 -13.08 -22.56 -13.28
C LEU A 217 -13.47 -21.58 -12.17
N THR A 218 -14.24 -22.04 -11.20
CA THR A 218 -14.45 -21.27 -9.96
C THR A 218 -13.14 -21.20 -9.17
N PRO A 219 -13.00 -20.25 -8.23
CA PRO A 219 -11.83 -20.21 -7.35
C PRO A 219 -11.62 -21.52 -6.56
N ALA A 220 -12.71 -22.14 -6.08
CA ALA A 220 -12.65 -23.44 -5.41
C ALA A 220 -12.19 -24.57 -6.35
N GLU A 221 -12.67 -24.61 -7.59
CA GLU A 221 -12.22 -25.58 -8.60
C GLU A 221 -10.74 -25.39 -8.93
N SER A 222 -10.27 -24.14 -8.99
CA SER A 222 -8.87 -23.82 -9.27
C SER A 222 -7.94 -24.27 -8.15
N ARG A 223 -8.39 -24.20 -6.89
CA ARG A 223 -7.66 -24.72 -5.71
C ARG A 223 -7.64 -26.25 -5.64
N GLN A 224 -8.71 -26.94 -6.01
CA GLN A 224 -8.75 -28.41 -5.98
C GLN A 224 -8.02 -29.05 -7.19
N ALA A 225 -7.91 -28.34 -8.32
CA ALA A 225 -7.34 -28.90 -9.55
C ALA A 225 -5.93 -29.50 -9.42
N PRO A 226 -4.96 -28.90 -8.68
CA PRO A 226 -3.66 -29.50 -8.42
C PRO A 226 -3.75 -30.87 -7.73
N LEU A 227 -4.59 -31.00 -6.71
CA LEU A 227 -4.79 -32.25 -5.96
C LEU A 227 -5.33 -33.36 -6.87
N LEU A 228 -6.36 -33.05 -7.66
CA LEU A 228 -6.94 -33.99 -8.63
C LEU A 228 -5.92 -34.45 -9.66
N ARG A 229 -5.09 -33.52 -10.15
CA ARG A 229 -4.00 -33.81 -11.09
C ARG A 229 -2.99 -34.76 -10.46
N LEU A 230 -2.55 -34.45 -9.25
CA LEU A 230 -1.54 -35.22 -8.51
C LEU A 230 -1.98 -36.68 -8.31
N CYS A 231 -3.20 -36.90 -7.82
CA CYS A 231 -3.76 -38.25 -7.63
C CYS A 231 -3.76 -39.06 -8.92
N ARG A 232 -4.29 -38.48 -10.00
CA ARG A 232 -4.35 -39.14 -11.32
C ARG A 232 -2.96 -39.44 -11.86
N SER A 233 -1.99 -38.57 -11.60
CA SER A 233 -0.61 -38.77 -12.04
C SER A 233 0.05 -39.93 -11.32
N PHE A 234 -0.08 -40.03 -9.99
CA PHE A 234 0.45 -41.17 -9.24
C PHE A 234 -0.26 -42.49 -9.54
N ASP A 235 -1.59 -42.50 -9.68
CA ASP A 235 -2.34 -43.68 -10.11
C ASP A 235 -1.84 -44.20 -11.47
N SER A 236 -1.58 -43.28 -12.40
CA SER A 236 -1.10 -43.63 -13.74
C SER A 236 0.33 -44.14 -13.72
N LEU A 237 1.18 -43.55 -12.86
CA LEU A 237 2.54 -44.01 -12.61
C LEU A 237 2.55 -45.43 -12.04
N TRP A 238 1.83 -45.67 -10.94
CA TRP A 238 1.83 -46.96 -10.27
C TRP A 238 1.15 -48.04 -11.08
N ARG A 239 0.08 -47.74 -11.84
CA ARG A 239 -0.50 -48.71 -12.78
C ARG A 239 0.52 -49.12 -13.86
N ARG A 240 1.45 -48.23 -14.24
CA ARG A 240 2.54 -48.57 -15.16
C ARG A 240 3.62 -49.40 -14.44
N LEU A 241 4.17 -48.91 -13.33
CA LEU A 241 5.24 -49.58 -12.60
C LEU A 241 4.84 -50.95 -12.07
N ALA A 242 3.62 -51.06 -11.54
CA ALA A 242 3.14 -52.30 -10.97
C ALA A 242 3.11 -53.40 -12.03
N ARG A 243 2.96 -53.11 -13.35
CA ARG A 243 2.99 -54.12 -14.44
C ARG A 243 4.20 -55.03 -14.40
N ASP A 244 5.32 -54.55 -13.89
CA ASP A 244 6.56 -55.32 -13.86
C ASP A 244 6.65 -56.22 -12.61
N LEU A 245 5.82 -55.98 -11.59
CA LEU A 245 5.71 -56.75 -10.34
C LEU A 245 4.94 -58.08 -10.56
N PRO A 246 5.32 -59.14 -9.82
CA PRO A 246 4.62 -60.42 -9.87
C PRO A 246 3.16 -60.30 -9.42
N SER A 247 2.31 -61.17 -9.98
CA SER A 247 0.96 -61.42 -9.46
C SER A 247 1.04 -62.51 -8.40
N VAL A 248 0.44 -62.29 -7.23
CA VAL A 248 0.38 -63.27 -6.12
C VAL A 248 -0.92 -64.10 -6.19
N VAL A 249 -1.77 -63.84 -7.19
CA VAL A 249 -3.02 -64.59 -7.41
C VAL A 249 -2.76 -65.84 -8.26
N PRO A 250 -3.14 -67.05 -7.83
CA PRO A 250 -3.06 -68.26 -8.65
C PRO A 250 -4.03 -68.21 -9.85
N GLU A 251 -3.65 -68.85 -10.97
CA GLU A 251 -4.48 -69.00 -12.20
C GLU A 251 -5.83 -69.74 -11.94
N PRO A 252 -6.85 -69.56 -12.80
CA PRO A 252 -8.19 -69.28 -12.29
C PRO A 252 -9.13 -70.50 -12.22
N GLU A 253 -9.86 -70.61 -11.12
CA GLU A 253 -11.17 -71.25 -11.08
C GLU A 253 -12.17 -70.39 -10.27
N VAL A 254 -13.35 -70.15 -10.88
CA VAL A 254 -14.58 -69.57 -10.32
C VAL A 254 -14.56 -68.08 -9.92
N SER A 255 -15.29 -67.28 -10.72
CA SER A 255 -15.83 -65.93 -10.47
C SER A 255 -15.08 -65.07 -9.44
N GLN A 256 -14.00 -64.43 -9.87
CA GLN A 256 -13.29 -63.46 -9.03
C GLN A 256 -14.16 -62.22 -8.76
N LEU A 257 -14.17 -61.77 -7.49
CA LEU A 257 -14.72 -60.47 -7.11
C LEU A 257 -14.01 -59.36 -7.91
N ALA A 258 -14.78 -58.51 -8.58
CA ALA A 258 -14.25 -57.43 -9.40
C ALA A 258 -14.94 -56.11 -9.05
N ILE A 259 -14.14 -55.06 -8.85
CA ILE A 259 -14.62 -53.67 -8.81
C ILE A 259 -14.18 -53.03 -10.14
N ARG A 260 -15.15 -52.73 -11.01
CA ARG A 260 -14.93 -52.20 -12.36
C ARG A 260 -14.80 -50.68 -12.36
N ARG A 261 -15.62 -50.00 -11.54
CA ARG A 261 -15.66 -48.54 -11.50
C ARG A 261 -16.05 -48.04 -10.11
N VAL A 262 -15.36 -47.01 -9.65
CA VAL A 262 -15.71 -46.23 -8.45
C VAL A 262 -15.88 -44.78 -8.88
N VAL A 263 -17.07 -44.23 -8.68
CA VAL A 263 -17.41 -42.84 -9.01
C VAL A 263 -17.81 -42.11 -7.74
N VAL A 264 -17.14 -41.00 -7.47
CA VAL A 264 -17.42 -40.11 -6.34
C VAL A 264 -17.81 -38.74 -6.89
N ARG A 265 -18.94 -38.21 -6.43
CA ARG A 265 -19.47 -36.92 -6.86
C ARG A 265 -19.80 -36.06 -5.63
N PRO A 266 -18.88 -35.22 -5.17
CA PRO A 266 -19.22 -34.19 -4.19
C PRO A 266 -20.10 -33.11 -4.85
N THR A 267 -20.99 -32.49 -4.07
CA THR A 267 -21.85 -31.36 -4.53
C THR A 267 -21.03 -30.18 -5.07
N ARG A 268 -19.82 -29.96 -4.53
CA ARG A 268 -18.90 -28.91 -4.93
C ARG A 268 -17.42 -29.30 -4.72
N PRO A 269 -16.46 -28.53 -5.26
CA PRO A 269 -15.04 -28.90 -5.28
C PRO A 269 -14.40 -29.04 -3.89
N ILE A 270 -14.68 -28.06 -3.02
CA ILE A 270 -14.32 -28.07 -1.60
C ILE A 270 -15.64 -28.19 -0.86
N VAL A 271 -15.80 -29.27 -0.11
CA VAL A 271 -17.03 -29.68 0.54
C VAL A 271 -17.05 -29.10 1.95
N SER A 272 -18.16 -28.52 2.39
CA SER A 272 -18.34 -28.09 3.79
C SER A 272 -19.63 -28.64 4.40
N ALA A 273 -19.97 -28.21 5.61
CA ALA A 273 -21.01 -28.83 6.40
C ALA A 273 -22.37 -28.78 5.68
N GLY A 274 -23.09 -29.90 5.66
CA GLY A 274 -24.37 -30.08 4.99
C GLY A 274 -24.30 -30.45 3.51
N ASP A 275 -23.12 -30.38 2.89
CA ASP A 275 -22.92 -30.91 1.55
C ASP A 275 -22.97 -32.43 1.50
N ARG A 276 -23.29 -32.97 0.31
CA ARG A 276 -23.38 -34.41 0.08
C ARG A 276 -22.27 -34.92 -0.83
N VAL A 277 -21.76 -36.11 -0.52
CA VAL A 277 -20.81 -36.87 -1.33
C VAL A 277 -21.48 -38.15 -1.80
N ASP A 278 -21.84 -38.20 -3.08
CA ASP A 278 -22.48 -39.37 -3.68
C ASP A 278 -21.44 -40.37 -4.17
N ILE A 279 -21.60 -41.64 -3.78
CA ILE A 279 -20.68 -42.74 -4.09
C ILE A 279 -21.44 -43.79 -4.90
N VAL A 280 -20.88 -44.15 -6.06
CA VAL A 280 -21.42 -45.20 -6.94
C VAL A 280 -20.31 -46.17 -7.31
N VAL A 281 -20.56 -47.45 -7.09
CA VAL A 281 -19.61 -48.53 -7.34
C VAL A 281 -20.22 -49.54 -8.31
N GLU A 282 -19.49 -49.90 -9.35
CA GLU A 282 -19.86 -50.99 -10.27
C GLU A 282 -18.93 -52.18 -10.01
N GLY A 283 -19.50 -53.33 -9.64
CA GLY A 283 -18.74 -54.51 -9.31
C GLY A 283 -19.50 -55.82 -9.50
N THR A 284 -19.01 -56.89 -8.87
CA THR A 284 -19.70 -58.18 -8.79
C THR A 284 -21.04 -58.03 -8.06
N ARG A 285 -22.08 -58.72 -8.53
CA ARG A 285 -23.45 -58.69 -7.97
C ARG A 285 -23.54 -59.40 -6.63
N GLU A 286 -24.57 -59.13 -5.84
CA GLU A 286 -24.92 -59.88 -4.62
C GLU A 286 -23.77 -59.90 -3.58
N CYS A 287 -23.04 -58.79 -3.49
CA CYS A 287 -21.94 -58.60 -2.55
C CYS A 287 -22.30 -57.53 -1.51
N VAL A 288 -21.59 -57.53 -0.38
CA VAL A 288 -21.67 -56.44 0.59
C VAL A 288 -20.62 -55.39 0.22
N ALA A 289 -21.07 -54.16 -0.04
CA ALA A 289 -20.20 -53.06 -0.43
C ALA A 289 -20.18 -51.97 0.64
N LYS A 290 -18.99 -51.48 0.98
CA LYS A 290 -18.79 -50.36 1.92
C LYS A 290 -17.77 -49.40 1.34
N ALA A 291 -17.98 -48.11 1.56
CA ALA A 291 -17.01 -47.07 1.23
C ALA A 291 -16.44 -46.43 2.49
N THR A 292 -15.17 -46.03 2.44
CA THR A 292 -14.47 -45.36 3.54
C THR A 292 -13.95 -44.02 3.06
N LEU A 293 -14.24 -42.96 3.81
CA LEU A 293 -13.87 -41.58 3.50
C LEU A 293 -12.51 -41.20 4.06
N GLY A 294 -11.44 -41.59 3.36
CA GLY A 294 -10.07 -41.09 3.60
C GLY A 294 -9.69 -40.96 5.09
N THR A 295 -9.27 -39.75 5.48
CA THR A 295 -8.86 -39.43 6.86
C THR A 295 -10.01 -39.11 7.81
N LEU A 296 -11.26 -39.05 7.35
CA LEU A 296 -12.42 -38.87 8.23
C LEU A 296 -12.78 -40.15 9.00
N ASP A 297 -12.34 -41.31 8.51
CA ASP A 297 -12.66 -42.63 9.07
C ASP A 297 -14.14 -43.03 9.02
N GLU A 298 -14.96 -42.24 8.34
CA GLU A 298 -16.38 -42.51 8.16
C GLU A 298 -16.63 -43.65 7.17
N VAL A 299 -17.45 -44.63 7.59
CA VAL A 299 -17.83 -45.81 6.79
C VAL A 299 -19.25 -45.63 6.27
N VAL A 300 -19.37 -45.57 4.95
CA VAL A 300 -20.64 -45.42 4.24
C VAL A 300 -21.08 -46.79 3.72
N PRO A 301 -22.17 -47.39 4.23
CA PRO A 301 -22.73 -48.60 3.64
C PRO A 301 -23.25 -48.30 2.23
N LEU A 302 -23.05 -49.23 1.29
CA LEU A 302 -23.52 -49.10 -0.08
C LEU A 302 -24.57 -50.18 -0.38
N GLU A 303 -25.73 -49.75 -0.88
CA GLU A 303 -26.85 -50.62 -1.20
C GLU A 303 -26.83 -51.00 -2.68
N GLU A 304 -27.04 -52.28 -2.99
CA GLU A 304 -27.13 -52.76 -4.38
C GLU A 304 -28.47 -52.34 -5.01
N SER A 305 -28.41 -51.82 -6.24
CA SER A 305 -29.60 -51.49 -7.01
C SER A 305 -30.41 -52.74 -7.35
N SER A 306 -31.71 -52.74 -7.01
CA SER A 306 -32.64 -53.85 -7.24
C SER A 306 -33.18 -53.95 -8.68
N ASP A 307 -32.79 -53.03 -9.56
CA ASP A 307 -33.30 -52.90 -10.94
C ASP A 307 -32.49 -53.69 -12.00
N ARG A 308 -32.61 -53.31 -13.29
CA ARG A 308 -31.81 -53.87 -14.41
C ARG A 308 -30.29 -53.64 -14.28
N THR A 309 -29.83 -52.92 -13.26
CA THR A 309 -28.42 -52.62 -12.98
C THR A 309 -27.86 -53.37 -11.76
N ARG A 310 -28.33 -54.59 -11.48
CA ARG A 310 -27.66 -55.50 -10.52
C ARG A 310 -26.13 -55.48 -10.72
N GLY A 311 -25.38 -55.29 -9.65
CA GLY A 311 -23.93 -55.04 -9.62
C GLY A 311 -23.55 -53.57 -9.49
N VAL A 312 -24.52 -52.66 -9.32
CA VAL A 312 -24.30 -51.24 -9.01
C VAL A 312 -24.68 -50.97 -7.57
N TYR A 313 -23.74 -50.48 -6.77
CA TYR A 313 -23.92 -50.11 -5.38
C TYR A 313 -23.91 -48.60 -5.20
N ARG A 314 -24.80 -48.07 -4.36
CA ARG A 314 -24.95 -46.63 -4.13
C ARG A 314 -24.98 -46.32 -2.64
N GLY A 315 -24.38 -45.20 -2.28
CA GLY A 315 -24.47 -44.61 -0.96
C GLY A 315 -24.11 -43.13 -1.02
N SER A 316 -24.41 -42.41 0.05
CA SER A 316 -24.09 -40.99 0.16
C SER A 316 -23.69 -40.63 1.58
N TYR A 317 -22.73 -39.73 1.71
CA TYR A 317 -22.35 -39.15 2.99
C TYR A 317 -22.70 -37.66 3.02
N THR A 318 -23.32 -37.22 4.11
CA THR A 318 -23.55 -35.79 4.37
C THR A 318 -22.49 -35.30 5.34
N VAL A 319 -21.69 -34.32 4.91
CA VAL A 319 -20.59 -33.76 5.69
C VAL A 319 -21.12 -33.09 6.95
N GLN A 320 -20.58 -33.49 8.10
CA GLN A 320 -20.96 -32.98 9.40
C GLN A 320 -20.11 -31.77 9.80
N PRO A 321 -20.63 -30.84 10.63
CA PRO A 321 -19.80 -29.81 11.24
C PRO A 321 -18.62 -30.43 12.01
N GLY A 322 -17.40 -29.97 11.74
CA GLY A 322 -16.18 -30.51 12.34
C GLY A 322 -15.41 -31.48 11.44
N ASP A 323 -16.05 -32.01 10.38
CA ASP A 323 -15.35 -32.82 9.38
C ASP A 323 -14.25 -32.00 8.72
N ARG A 324 -13.04 -32.55 8.67
CA ARG A 324 -11.90 -31.90 8.03
C ARG A 324 -11.00 -32.91 7.35
N SER A 325 -10.67 -32.63 6.10
CA SER A 325 -9.75 -33.44 5.33
C SER A 325 -9.16 -32.66 4.15
N ASP A 326 -7.87 -32.37 4.22
CA ASP A 326 -7.12 -31.77 3.10
C ASP A 326 -6.89 -32.76 1.94
N TYR A 327 -7.15 -34.06 2.19
CA TYR A 327 -7.03 -35.16 1.23
C TYR A 327 -8.04 -36.27 1.52
N CYS A 328 -9.28 -36.15 1.01
CA CYS A 328 -10.28 -37.19 1.15
C CYS A 328 -10.36 -38.05 -0.12
N ARG A 329 -9.80 -39.25 -0.07
CA ARG A 329 -9.91 -40.26 -1.13
C ARG A 329 -10.80 -41.41 -0.67
N VAL A 330 -11.81 -41.74 -1.46
CA VAL A 330 -12.76 -42.81 -1.11
C VAL A 330 -12.16 -44.17 -1.46
N GLY A 331 -11.97 -44.99 -0.43
CA GLY A 331 -11.71 -46.43 -0.55
C GLY A 331 -13.03 -47.20 -0.62
N VAL A 332 -13.06 -48.32 -1.33
CA VAL A 332 -14.23 -49.18 -1.44
C VAL A 332 -13.82 -50.62 -1.19
N THR A 333 -14.58 -51.31 -0.37
CA THR A 333 -14.44 -52.74 -0.09
C THR A 333 -15.69 -53.46 -0.57
N LEU A 334 -15.48 -54.53 -1.33
CA LEU A 334 -16.53 -55.44 -1.81
C LEU A 334 -16.26 -56.84 -1.26
N GLU A 335 -17.20 -57.37 -0.49
CA GLU A 335 -17.09 -58.68 0.17
C GLU A 335 -18.17 -59.63 -0.37
N SER A 336 -17.79 -60.88 -0.62
CA SER A 336 -18.74 -61.91 -1.04
C SER A 336 -19.62 -62.32 0.15
N GLY A 337 -20.93 -62.42 -0.04
CA GLY A 337 -21.83 -62.90 1.00
C GLY A 337 -21.68 -64.39 1.35
N THR A 338 -20.98 -65.17 0.51
CA THR A 338 -20.89 -66.64 0.61
C THR A 338 -19.46 -67.15 0.79
N SER A 339 -18.44 -66.28 0.78
CA SER A 339 -17.03 -66.66 0.93
C SER A 339 -16.23 -65.58 1.65
N LEU A 340 -15.12 -65.93 2.31
CA LEU A 340 -14.18 -64.97 2.94
C LEU A 340 -13.36 -64.14 1.94
N ARG A 341 -13.82 -64.00 0.69
CA ARG A 341 -13.14 -63.25 -0.36
C ARG A 341 -13.52 -61.76 -0.27
N ARG A 342 -12.52 -60.88 -0.38
CA ARG A 342 -12.68 -59.42 -0.42
C ARG A 342 -11.92 -58.82 -1.61
N LYS A 343 -12.46 -57.76 -2.21
CA LYS A 343 -11.76 -56.92 -3.19
C LYS A 343 -11.81 -55.47 -2.72
N ILE A 344 -10.67 -54.78 -2.82
CA ILE A 344 -10.56 -53.35 -2.48
C ILE A 344 -10.20 -52.54 -3.72
N ALA A 345 -10.68 -51.30 -3.79
CA ALA A 345 -10.37 -50.33 -4.83
C ALA A 345 -10.49 -48.91 -4.28
N SER A 346 -10.06 -47.91 -5.05
CA SER A 346 -10.31 -46.50 -4.72
C SER A 346 -10.89 -45.70 -5.87
N ALA A 347 -11.52 -44.59 -5.50
CA ALA A 347 -11.81 -43.51 -6.42
C ALA A 347 -10.51 -42.97 -7.05
N ARG A 348 -10.57 -42.55 -8.31
CA ARG A 348 -9.45 -41.95 -9.06
C ARG A 348 -9.20 -40.47 -8.73
N SER A 349 -9.90 -39.93 -7.73
CA SER A 349 -9.88 -38.53 -7.35
C SER A 349 -10.04 -38.38 -5.84
N ALA A 350 -9.37 -37.39 -5.29
CA ALA A 350 -9.57 -36.90 -3.93
C ALA A 350 -10.28 -35.53 -3.94
N PHE A 351 -10.91 -35.20 -2.83
CA PHE A 351 -11.53 -33.89 -2.60
C PHE A 351 -11.15 -33.35 -1.23
N ILE A 352 -11.39 -32.05 -1.03
CA ILE A 352 -11.09 -31.35 0.22
C ILE A 352 -12.40 -31.19 0.99
N ILE A 353 -12.35 -31.44 2.29
CA ILE A 353 -13.43 -31.18 3.23
C ILE A 353 -12.93 -30.14 4.21
N ASP A 354 -13.61 -29.00 4.23
CA ASP A 354 -13.25 -27.87 5.07
C ASP A 354 -14.51 -27.25 5.64
N THR A 355 -14.76 -27.49 6.93
CA THR A 355 -15.92 -27.01 7.66
C THR A 355 -15.58 -25.87 8.63
N VAL A 356 -14.33 -25.38 8.61
CA VAL A 356 -13.87 -24.36 9.55
C VAL A 356 -14.15 -22.99 8.96
N ALA A 357 -15.00 -22.21 9.63
CA ALA A 357 -15.25 -20.83 9.25
C ALA A 357 -14.02 -19.95 9.51
N PRO A 358 -13.76 -18.93 8.66
CA PRO A 358 -12.73 -17.94 8.92
C PRO A 358 -13.11 -17.01 10.08
N ASP A 359 -12.11 -16.34 10.66
CA ASP A 359 -12.32 -15.25 11.61
C ASP A 359 -13.12 -14.08 10.99
N PRO A 360 -13.86 -13.30 11.80
CA PRO A 360 -14.59 -12.14 11.30
C PRO A 360 -13.63 -11.03 10.83
N PRO A 361 -14.02 -10.25 9.80
CA PRO A 361 -13.31 -9.01 9.47
C PRO A 361 -13.35 -8.00 10.63
N THR A 362 -12.30 -7.20 10.75
CA THR A 362 -12.13 -6.19 11.81
C THR A 362 -12.07 -4.78 11.25
N ALA A 363 -12.08 -3.77 12.12
CA ALA A 363 -11.89 -2.35 11.76
C ALA A 363 -12.82 -1.85 10.64
N LEU A 364 -14.09 -2.28 10.64
CA LEU A 364 -15.09 -1.77 9.69
C LEU A 364 -15.31 -0.27 9.95
N ALA A 365 -15.00 0.54 8.94
CA ALA A 365 -15.10 1.99 8.97
C ALA A 365 -15.79 2.51 7.71
N TYR A 366 -16.24 3.78 7.76
CA TYR A 366 -16.79 4.45 6.61
C TYR A 366 -16.21 5.85 6.39
N ASP A 367 -16.25 6.28 5.14
CA ASP A 367 -16.12 7.68 4.73
C ASP A 367 -17.30 8.04 3.83
N THR A 368 -17.77 9.27 3.90
CA THR A 368 -18.81 9.77 2.99
C THR A 368 -18.18 10.38 1.74
N ARG A 369 -18.83 10.22 0.58
CA ARG A 369 -18.42 10.83 -0.69
C ARG A 369 -19.65 11.37 -1.41
N PRO A 370 -19.52 12.31 -2.38
CA PRO A 370 -20.66 12.81 -3.14
C PRO A 370 -21.51 11.72 -3.83
N ASN A 371 -20.96 10.52 -4.03
CA ASN A 371 -21.63 9.39 -4.70
C ASN A 371 -22.01 8.23 -3.77
N GLY A 372 -21.99 8.42 -2.43
CA GLY A 372 -22.45 7.43 -1.46
C GLY A 372 -21.50 7.22 -0.28
N VAL A 373 -21.58 6.03 0.34
CA VAL A 373 -20.77 5.66 1.50
C VAL A 373 -19.67 4.71 1.07
N VAL A 374 -18.42 5.04 1.37
CA VAL A 374 -17.28 4.14 1.18
C VAL A 374 -17.05 3.37 2.46
N LEU A 375 -17.05 2.05 2.36
CA LEU A 375 -16.83 1.14 3.49
C LEU A 375 -15.51 0.42 3.30
N THR A 376 -14.72 0.33 4.37
CA THR A 376 -13.42 -0.35 4.42
C THR A 376 -13.30 -1.19 5.68
N TRP A 377 -12.59 -2.30 5.60
CA TRP A 377 -12.34 -3.19 6.74
C TRP A 377 -10.99 -3.89 6.59
N ASP A 378 -10.51 -4.50 7.67
CA ASP A 378 -9.32 -5.34 7.63
C ASP A 378 -9.71 -6.80 7.36
N PRO A 379 -8.95 -7.51 6.50
CA PRO A 379 -9.20 -8.92 6.24
C PRO A 379 -8.82 -9.76 7.48
N PRO A 380 -9.50 -10.88 7.74
CA PRO A 380 -9.07 -11.82 8.76
C PRO A 380 -7.70 -12.42 8.40
N ALA A 381 -6.99 -12.98 9.39
CA ALA A 381 -5.66 -13.57 9.21
C ALA A 381 -5.68 -14.82 8.29
N SER A 382 -6.84 -15.45 8.11
CA SER A 382 -6.96 -16.62 7.24
C SER A 382 -6.60 -16.31 5.78
N SER A 383 -5.81 -17.19 5.17
CA SER A 383 -5.34 -17.06 3.77
C SER A 383 -6.32 -17.57 2.71
N ASP A 384 -7.44 -18.14 3.14
CA ASP A 384 -8.42 -18.81 2.27
C ASP A 384 -9.72 -18.04 2.04
N ILE A 385 -9.72 -16.72 2.26
CA ILE A 385 -10.88 -15.88 1.98
C ILE A 385 -11.14 -15.81 0.47
N ALA A 386 -12.35 -16.18 0.06
CA ALA A 386 -12.82 -16.09 -1.32
C ALA A 386 -13.46 -14.72 -1.63
N HIS A 387 -14.34 -14.25 -0.75
CA HIS A 387 -15.03 -12.97 -0.87
C HIS A 387 -15.65 -12.55 0.46
N TYR A 388 -16.30 -11.39 0.48
CA TYR A 388 -17.03 -10.88 1.63
C TYR A 388 -18.52 -10.76 1.31
N LEU A 389 -19.37 -10.87 2.33
CA LEU A 389 -20.77 -10.48 2.28
C LEU A 389 -20.95 -9.21 3.10
N LEU A 390 -21.25 -8.11 2.44
CA LEU A 390 -21.55 -6.84 3.08
C LEU A 390 -23.06 -6.72 3.25
N TYR A 391 -23.49 -6.34 4.45
CA TYR A 391 -24.89 -6.18 4.80
C TYR A 391 -25.18 -4.71 5.12
N ARG A 392 -26.42 -4.30 4.84
CA ARG A 392 -27.00 -3.02 5.25
C ARG A 392 -28.38 -3.28 5.83
N SER A 393 -28.66 -2.69 6.98
CA SER A 393 -30.01 -2.67 7.58
C SER A 393 -30.42 -1.24 7.91
N GLU A 394 -31.71 -0.93 7.70
CA GLU A 394 -32.32 0.37 8.04
C GLU A 394 -32.90 0.39 9.47
N THR A 395 -32.99 -0.78 10.13
CA THR A 395 -33.44 -0.92 11.53
C THR A 395 -32.58 -1.94 12.28
N THR A 396 -32.47 -1.82 13.60
CA THR A 396 -31.82 -2.82 14.47
C THR A 396 -32.55 -4.17 14.50
N THR A 397 -33.82 -4.22 14.06
CA THR A 397 -34.71 -5.39 14.15
C THR A 397 -35.23 -5.90 12.80
N GLY A 398 -34.80 -5.31 11.68
CA GLY A 398 -35.29 -5.63 10.34
C GLY A 398 -34.59 -6.83 9.68
N ALA A 399 -35.22 -7.38 8.64
CA ALA A 399 -34.66 -8.47 7.85
C ALA A 399 -33.40 -8.01 7.09
N VAL A 400 -32.23 -8.42 7.58
CA VAL A 400 -30.94 -8.08 6.99
C VAL A 400 -30.77 -8.80 5.64
N ARG A 401 -30.58 -8.03 4.55
CA ARG A 401 -30.25 -8.57 3.23
C ARG A 401 -28.80 -8.22 2.84
N PRO A 402 -28.11 -9.09 2.10
CA PRO A 402 -26.76 -8.78 1.62
C PRO A 402 -26.84 -7.61 0.62
N LEU A 403 -26.15 -6.53 0.93
CA LEU A 403 -25.99 -5.36 0.07
C LEU A 403 -25.08 -5.69 -1.12
N ALA A 404 -23.95 -6.36 -0.86
CA ALA A 404 -22.94 -6.62 -1.87
C ALA A 404 -22.08 -7.85 -1.56
N ARG A 405 -21.38 -8.34 -2.59
CA ARG A 405 -20.42 -9.45 -2.50
C ARG A 405 -19.00 -9.05 -2.96
N PRO A 406 -18.32 -8.13 -2.28
CA PRO A 406 -17.02 -7.64 -2.72
C PRO A 406 -15.91 -8.69 -2.53
N VAL A 407 -14.94 -8.72 -3.44
CA VAL A 407 -13.72 -9.55 -3.33
C VAL A 407 -12.58 -8.79 -2.62
N ARG A 408 -12.65 -7.45 -2.61
CA ARG A 408 -11.69 -6.57 -1.94
C ARG A 408 -12.25 -6.11 -0.60
N THR A 409 -11.38 -5.65 0.29
CA THR A 409 -11.69 -5.09 1.60
C THR A 409 -12.23 -3.64 1.56
N ARG A 410 -12.91 -3.31 0.46
CA ARG A 410 -13.47 -1.98 0.20
C ARG A 410 -14.70 -2.10 -0.67
N HIS A 411 -15.76 -1.38 -0.30
CA HIS A 411 -16.98 -1.26 -1.09
C HIS A 411 -17.49 0.18 -1.12
N VAL A 412 -18.27 0.54 -2.14
CA VAL A 412 -18.95 1.84 -2.22
C VAL A 412 -20.44 1.59 -2.33
N ASP A 413 -21.18 1.88 -1.27
CA ASP A 413 -22.64 1.85 -1.28
C ASP A 413 -23.18 3.13 -1.93
N ARG A 414 -23.56 3.00 -3.20
CA ARG A 414 -24.21 4.08 -3.99
C ARG A 414 -25.74 4.08 -3.85
N SER A 415 -26.30 3.12 -3.12
CA SER A 415 -27.74 3.02 -2.89
C SER A 415 -28.20 3.89 -1.72
N ALA A 416 -27.28 4.30 -0.85
CA ALA A 416 -27.52 5.30 0.17
C ALA A 416 -27.69 6.69 -0.50
N ARG A 417 -28.94 7.07 -0.79
CA ARG A 417 -29.31 8.24 -1.61
C ARG A 417 -29.89 9.42 -0.84
N GLY A 418 -30.06 9.31 0.47
CA GLY A 418 -30.74 10.32 1.27
C GLY A 418 -30.41 10.23 2.76
N PRO A 419 -30.92 11.19 3.55
CA PRO A 419 -30.67 11.24 4.97
C PRO A 419 -31.17 9.96 5.61
N SER A 420 -30.28 9.18 6.21
CA SER A 420 -30.63 7.88 6.77
C SER A 420 -29.63 7.45 7.83
N ARG A 421 -30.13 6.69 8.80
CA ARG A 421 -29.32 5.97 9.77
C ARG A 421 -29.32 4.50 9.38
N SER A 422 -28.15 3.98 8.99
CA SER A 422 -28.01 2.60 8.50
C SER A 422 -26.95 1.85 9.30
N LEU A 423 -27.20 0.57 9.54
CA LEU A 423 -26.26 -0.35 10.17
C LEU A 423 -25.56 -1.18 9.09
N TYR A 424 -24.24 -1.25 9.14
CA TYR A 424 -23.41 -2.06 8.27
C TYR A 424 -22.63 -3.09 9.06
N PHE A 425 -22.51 -4.29 8.53
CA PHE A 425 -21.57 -5.30 9.00
C PHE A 425 -21.12 -6.16 7.83
N VAL A 426 -19.97 -6.80 7.99
CA VAL A 426 -19.37 -7.63 6.95
C VAL A 426 -19.03 -9.01 7.49
N LYS A 427 -19.20 -10.04 6.64
CA LYS A 427 -18.75 -11.41 6.90
C LYS A 427 -17.71 -11.80 5.84
N ALA A 428 -16.68 -12.51 6.24
CA ALA A 428 -15.76 -13.17 5.32
C ALA A 428 -16.34 -14.53 4.91
N ILE A 429 -16.17 -14.90 3.65
CA ILE A 429 -16.50 -16.22 3.12
C ILE A 429 -15.22 -16.83 2.56
N ASP A 430 -14.85 -18.00 3.05
CA ASP A 430 -13.69 -18.73 2.53
C ASP A 430 -13.98 -19.41 1.17
N HIS A 431 -13.00 -20.13 0.62
CA HIS A 431 -13.18 -20.90 -0.61
C HIS A 431 -14.00 -22.18 -0.45
N ALA A 432 -14.14 -22.68 0.78
CA ALA A 432 -15.06 -23.74 1.17
C ALA A 432 -16.49 -23.21 1.39
N GLY A 433 -16.74 -21.92 1.17
CA GLY A 433 -18.04 -21.28 1.37
C GLY A 433 -18.49 -21.15 2.82
N ASN A 434 -17.62 -21.36 3.81
CA ASN A 434 -17.96 -21.17 5.21
C ASN A 434 -18.00 -19.67 5.53
N PRO A 435 -19.10 -19.17 6.12
CA PRO A 435 -19.19 -17.78 6.57
C PRO A 435 -18.57 -17.59 7.95
N SER A 436 -17.80 -16.51 8.12
CA SER A 436 -17.39 -16.03 9.44
C SER A 436 -18.59 -15.57 10.28
N SER A 437 -18.36 -15.34 11.57
CA SER A 437 -19.19 -14.44 12.37
C SER A 437 -19.19 -13.02 11.78
N SER A 438 -20.15 -12.19 12.18
CA SER A 438 -20.21 -10.78 11.73
C SER A 438 -19.06 -9.97 12.33
N SER A 439 -18.56 -8.99 11.58
CA SER A 439 -17.78 -7.89 12.15
C SER A 439 -18.58 -7.13 13.22
N ALA A 440 -17.91 -6.27 13.98
CA ALA A 440 -18.59 -5.24 14.76
C ALA A 440 -19.53 -4.43 13.85
N GLU A 441 -20.70 -4.06 14.37
CA GLU A 441 -21.69 -3.24 13.66
C GLU A 441 -21.21 -1.80 13.56
N LEU A 442 -21.33 -1.22 12.37
CA LEU A 442 -21.00 0.17 12.08
C LEU A 442 -22.29 0.95 11.81
N VAL A 443 -22.56 1.96 12.65
CA VAL A 443 -23.64 2.91 12.44
C VAL A 443 -23.16 4.01 11.49
N VAL A 444 -23.91 4.24 10.42
CA VAL A 444 -23.65 5.33 9.46
C VAL A 444 -24.84 6.27 9.46
N ASP A 445 -24.59 7.51 9.87
CA ASP A 445 -25.54 8.61 9.80
C ASP A 445 -25.22 9.46 8.55
N LEU A 446 -26.00 9.26 7.50
CA LEU A 446 -25.83 9.99 6.24
C LEU A 446 -26.69 11.27 6.29
N PRO A 447 -26.15 12.47 6.02
CA PRO A 447 -26.94 13.69 5.92
C PRO A 447 -27.70 13.75 4.59
N ALA A 448 -28.46 14.83 4.37
CA ALA A 448 -29.01 15.11 3.04
C ALA A 448 -27.87 15.30 2.02
N PRO A 449 -28.04 14.83 0.76
CA PRO A 449 -27.04 15.04 -0.28
C PRO A 449 -26.91 16.52 -0.62
N GLY A 450 -25.68 16.97 -0.88
CA GLY A 450 -25.40 18.35 -1.27
C GLY A 450 -25.87 18.70 -2.69
N PRO A 451 -25.75 19.97 -3.09
CA PRO A 451 -25.13 21.07 -2.34
C PRO A 451 -26.00 21.55 -1.16
N SER A 452 -25.35 21.91 -0.05
CA SER A 452 -26.03 22.41 1.15
C SER A 452 -25.83 23.91 1.31
N SER A 453 -26.90 24.64 1.60
CA SER A 453 -26.81 26.04 2.05
C SER A 453 -26.75 26.09 3.57
N VAL A 454 -25.75 26.77 4.14
CA VAL A 454 -25.52 26.83 5.59
C VAL A 454 -25.41 28.28 6.07
N GLY A 455 -25.71 28.51 7.34
CA GLY A 455 -25.67 29.85 7.96
C GLY A 455 -26.33 29.83 9.34
N GLY A 456 -26.07 30.86 10.14
CA GLY A 456 -26.61 31.01 11.49
C GLY A 456 -25.75 30.35 12.56
N ILE A 457 -26.34 30.16 13.75
CA ILE A 457 -25.64 29.75 14.97
C ILE A 457 -25.68 28.22 15.13
N ILE A 458 -24.52 27.61 15.35
CA ILE A 458 -24.35 26.21 15.76
C ILE A 458 -24.23 26.18 17.28
N GLN A 459 -25.22 25.59 17.98
CA GLN A 459 -25.29 25.54 19.44
C GLN A 459 -24.85 24.19 20.07
N GLY A 460 -24.67 23.15 19.27
CA GLY A 460 -24.28 21.81 19.71
C GLY A 460 -23.21 21.20 18.81
N GLU A 461 -23.28 19.89 18.57
CA GLU A 461 -22.41 19.24 17.57
C GLU A 461 -23.05 19.30 16.17
N ALA A 462 -22.27 19.77 15.19
CA ALA A 462 -22.61 19.72 13.77
C ALA A 462 -21.51 18.99 12.99
N ARG A 463 -21.90 18.21 11.97
CA ARG A 463 -20.98 17.53 11.06
C ARG A 463 -21.19 18.00 9.62
N TRP A 464 -20.12 18.43 8.96
CA TRP A 464 -20.08 18.71 7.52
C TRP A 464 -19.26 17.64 6.81
N THR A 465 -19.86 17.03 5.79
CA THR A 465 -19.34 15.83 5.14
C THR A 465 -19.26 16.00 3.62
N ALA A 466 -18.40 15.25 2.94
CA ALA A 466 -18.30 15.35 1.49
C ALA A 466 -19.60 14.96 0.76
N PHE A 467 -20.47 14.16 1.38
CA PHE A 467 -21.80 13.81 0.85
C PHE A 467 -22.78 14.99 0.90
N GLY A 468 -22.76 15.80 1.96
CA GLY A 468 -23.57 17.02 2.07
C GLY A 468 -22.97 18.23 1.32
N GLY A 469 -21.74 18.10 0.83
CA GLY A 469 -21.03 19.14 0.11
C GLY A 469 -21.40 19.28 -1.39
N PRO A 470 -21.03 20.39 -2.04
CA PRO A 470 -20.36 21.54 -1.45
C PRO A 470 -21.30 22.31 -0.51
N TYR A 471 -20.74 22.83 0.58
CA TYR A 471 -21.44 23.71 1.51
C TYR A 471 -21.24 25.15 1.06
N ARG A 472 -22.32 25.86 0.78
CA ARG A 472 -22.26 27.29 0.46
C ARG A 472 -22.84 28.08 1.62
N LEU A 473 -22.10 29.06 2.12
CA LEU A 473 -22.63 29.98 3.13
C LEU A 473 -23.71 30.87 2.50
N ALA A 474 -24.89 30.89 3.11
CA ALA A 474 -25.97 31.82 2.81
C ALA A 474 -26.02 32.98 3.82
N LEU A 475 -25.52 32.74 5.02
CA LEU A 475 -25.27 33.71 6.10
C LEU A 475 -23.95 33.34 6.76
N ASP A 476 -23.43 34.23 7.61
CA ASP A 476 -22.32 33.89 8.50
C ASP A 476 -22.66 32.65 9.32
N VAL A 477 -21.64 31.82 9.56
CA VAL A 477 -21.76 30.65 10.44
C VAL A 477 -21.08 30.97 11.75
N ASP A 478 -21.81 30.84 12.86
CA ASP A 478 -21.30 31.09 14.20
C ASP A 478 -21.27 29.81 15.02
N VAL A 479 -20.07 29.28 15.30
CA VAL A 479 -19.89 28.16 16.23
C VAL A 479 -19.89 28.71 17.65
N ALA A 480 -21.04 28.60 18.34
CA ALA A 480 -21.24 29.19 19.66
C ALA A 480 -20.26 28.61 20.72
N PRO A 481 -20.04 29.31 21.85
CA PRO A 481 -19.24 28.77 22.95
C PRO A 481 -19.77 27.41 23.42
N GLY A 482 -18.89 26.40 23.50
CA GLY A 482 -19.25 25.03 23.88
C GLY A 482 -19.79 24.16 22.73
N ALA A 483 -20.10 24.74 21.57
CA ALA A 483 -20.48 24.00 20.37
C ALA A 483 -19.25 23.42 19.66
N ARG A 484 -19.49 22.39 18.82
CA ARG A 484 -18.44 21.71 18.05
C ARG A 484 -18.86 21.52 16.59
N LEU A 485 -18.07 22.03 15.66
CA LEU A 485 -18.23 21.77 14.23
C LEU A 485 -17.12 20.82 13.75
N VAL A 486 -17.51 19.65 13.27
CA VAL A 486 -16.60 18.67 12.66
C VAL A 486 -16.73 18.73 11.15
N ILE A 487 -15.62 18.90 10.45
CA ILE A 487 -15.55 18.92 8.99
C ILE A 487 -14.74 17.71 8.54
N GLU A 488 -15.36 16.80 7.82
CA GLU A 488 -14.77 15.52 7.39
C GLU A 488 -13.91 15.66 6.12
N PRO A 489 -12.99 14.71 5.86
CA PRO A 489 -12.16 14.68 4.66
C PRO A 489 -12.95 14.86 3.35
N GLY A 490 -12.35 15.54 2.38
CA GLY A 490 -12.94 15.78 1.06
C GLY A 490 -14.08 16.80 1.02
N THR A 491 -14.46 17.40 2.16
CA THR A 491 -15.51 18.42 2.22
C THR A 491 -15.07 19.70 1.51
N ARG A 492 -15.96 20.27 0.68
CA ARG A 492 -15.78 21.55 0.00
C ARG A 492 -16.73 22.59 0.58
N ILE A 493 -16.20 23.75 0.93
CA ILE A 493 -16.92 24.88 1.53
C ILE A 493 -16.67 26.12 0.67
N GLU A 494 -17.73 26.80 0.27
CA GLU A 494 -17.72 28.02 -0.52
C GLU A 494 -18.20 29.18 0.36
N ILE A 495 -17.36 30.22 0.47
CA ILE A 495 -17.62 31.41 1.28
C ILE A 495 -17.83 32.60 0.34
N PRO A 496 -19.09 33.03 0.12
CA PRO A 496 -19.37 34.18 -0.73
C PRO A 496 -18.80 35.50 -0.19
N PRO A 497 -18.78 36.57 -1.00
CA PRO A 497 -18.37 37.90 -0.57
C PRO A 497 -19.10 38.37 0.70
N GLY A 498 -18.35 38.91 1.66
CA GLY A 498 -18.90 39.46 2.90
C GLY A 498 -19.28 38.42 3.97
N MET A 499 -19.06 37.12 3.72
CA MET A 499 -19.40 36.06 4.66
C MET A 499 -18.17 35.54 5.41
N GLU A 500 -18.40 34.96 6.59
CA GLU A 500 -17.37 34.32 7.42
C GLU A 500 -17.85 33.13 8.26
N ILE A 501 -16.89 32.32 8.72
CA ILE A 501 -17.12 31.29 9.74
C ILE A 501 -16.53 31.80 11.06
N THR A 502 -17.37 32.35 11.92
CA THR A 502 -17.00 32.78 13.26
C THR A 502 -16.92 31.58 14.20
N VAL A 503 -15.80 31.46 14.91
CA VAL A 503 -15.51 30.37 15.84
C VAL A 503 -15.43 30.93 17.25
N ARG A 504 -16.40 30.58 18.10
CA ARG A 504 -16.41 30.88 19.55
C ARG A 504 -16.34 29.62 20.42
N GLY A 505 -16.68 28.47 19.86
CA GLY A 505 -16.47 27.11 20.37
C GLY A 505 -15.33 26.38 19.66
N THR A 506 -15.54 25.13 19.26
CA THR A 506 -14.49 24.28 18.66
C THR A 506 -14.79 23.94 17.20
N VAL A 507 -13.80 24.08 16.32
CA VAL A 507 -13.82 23.54 14.96
C VAL A 507 -12.73 22.49 14.79
N GLU A 508 -13.11 21.31 14.31
CA GLU A 508 -12.21 20.23 13.94
C GLU A 508 -12.34 19.94 12.45
N ALA A 509 -11.38 20.43 11.67
CA ALA A 509 -11.30 20.24 10.22
C ALA A 509 -10.13 19.32 9.89
N ILE A 510 -10.36 18.00 9.95
CA ILE A 510 -9.30 17.00 9.79
C ILE A 510 -9.50 16.26 8.46
N GLY A 511 -8.75 16.67 7.43
CA GLY A 511 -8.70 16.06 6.11
C GLY A 511 -7.68 14.93 5.98
N ARG A 512 -7.45 14.48 4.74
CA ARG A 512 -6.40 13.51 4.39
C ARG A 512 -5.59 14.02 3.19
N ALA A 513 -4.34 13.57 3.04
CA ALA A 513 -3.46 14.00 1.94
C ALA A 513 -4.08 13.83 0.53
N ASN A 514 -4.87 12.77 0.33
CA ASN A 514 -5.57 12.48 -0.94
C ASN A 514 -7.00 13.06 -1.02
N GLU A 515 -7.56 13.49 0.11
CA GLU A 515 -8.92 14.01 0.25
C GLU A 515 -8.90 15.23 1.19
N PRO A 516 -8.22 16.33 0.80
CA PRO A 516 -8.12 17.52 1.65
C PRO A 516 -9.48 18.22 1.76
N ILE A 517 -9.70 18.89 2.87
CA ILE A 517 -10.83 19.82 3.04
C ILE A 517 -10.51 21.11 2.28
N ARG A 518 -11.46 21.66 1.53
CA ARG A 518 -11.24 22.85 0.71
C ARG A 518 -12.20 23.96 1.09
N LEU A 519 -11.66 25.06 1.61
CA LEU A 519 -12.38 26.33 1.78
C LEU A 519 -12.00 27.27 0.64
N VAL A 520 -13.00 27.66 -0.16
CA VAL A 520 -12.86 28.58 -1.28
C VAL A 520 -13.60 29.87 -0.96
N GLY A 521 -12.87 30.95 -0.74
CA GLY A 521 -13.39 32.27 -0.50
C GLY A 521 -13.30 33.20 -1.71
N THR A 522 -13.53 34.47 -1.44
CA THR A 522 -13.34 35.64 -2.31
C THR A 522 -12.58 36.74 -1.57
N GLU A 523 -12.05 37.74 -2.28
CA GLU A 523 -11.30 38.85 -1.70
C GLU A 523 -12.10 39.69 -0.66
N ALA A 524 -13.42 39.51 -0.61
CA ALA A 524 -14.32 40.15 0.35
C ALA A 524 -14.78 39.22 1.49
N SER A 525 -14.38 37.94 1.47
CA SER A 525 -14.75 36.94 2.49
C SER A 525 -13.64 36.72 3.52
N ARG A 526 -14.01 36.21 4.70
CA ARG A 526 -13.05 35.63 5.65
C ARG A 526 -13.29 34.13 5.79
N GLY A 527 -12.23 33.36 5.94
CA GLY A 527 -12.32 31.93 6.24
C GLY A 527 -12.75 31.67 7.69
N PHE A 528 -11.85 31.13 8.49
CA PHE A 528 -12.09 30.94 9.92
C PHE A 528 -11.75 32.20 10.71
N HIS A 529 -12.71 32.71 11.47
CA HIS A 529 -12.57 33.91 12.31
C HIS A 529 -12.76 33.54 13.78
N LEU A 530 -11.66 33.39 14.53
CA LEU A 530 -11.69 33.05 15.96
C LEU A 530 -11.82 34.34 16.78
N ALA A 531 -12.93 34.46 17.51
CA ALA A 531 -13.33 35.70 18.18
C ALA A 531 -13.69 35.53 19.66
N HIS A 532 -13.13 34.52 20.33
CA HIS A 532 -13.46 34.22 21.73
C HIS A 532 -12.31 33.47 22.43
N ALA A 533 -12.09 33.74 23.73
CA ALA A 533 -11.01 33.14 24.51
C ALA A 533 -11.01 31.60 24.57
N LYS A 534 -12.19 30.96 24.43
CA LYS A 534 -12.35 29.51 24.39
C LYS A 534 -12.45 28.94 22.97
N ALA A 535 -12.27 29.77 21.95
CA ALA A 535 -12.31 29.32 20.57
C ALA A 535 -11.11 28.43 20.29
N VAL A 536 -11.35 27.26 19.68
CA VAL A 536 -10.28 26.34 19.27
C VAL A 536 -10.48 25.93 17.82
N LEU A 537 -9.46 26.15 16.99
CA LEU A 537 -9.40 25.60 15.63
C LEU A 537 -8.32 24.52 15.56
N ARG A 538 -8.72 23.31 15.19
CA ARG A 538 -7.81 22.22 14.81
C ARG A 538 -8.01 21.91 13.34
N ALA A 539 -6.99 22.18 12.52
CA ALA A 539 -7.04 21.94 11.10
C ALA A 539 -5.86 21.07 10.65
N SER A 540 -6.15 19.98 9.94
CA SER A 540 -5.13 19.18 9.27
C SER A 540 -5.54 18.81 7.85
N TYR A 541 -4.60 18.86 6.89
CA TYR A 541 -4.90 18.66 5.45
C TYR A 541 -6.06 19.54 4.94
N VAL A 542 -6.01 20.82 5.31
CA VAL A 542 -6.99 21.83 4.90
C VAL A 542 -6.34 22.78 3.89
N GLU A 543 -7.06 23.10 2.82
CA GLU A 543 -6.68 24.10 1.82
C GLU A 543 -7.63 25.29 1.92
N ILE A 544 -7.10 26.49 2.15
CA ILE A 544 -7.86 27.74 2.21
C ILE A 544 -7.33 28.69 1.14
N SER A 545 -8.21 29.14 0.25
CA SER A 545 -7.81 29.99 -0.86
C SER A 545 -8.81 31.05 -1.29
N GLY A 546 -8.29 32.13 -1.86
CA GLY A 546 -9.08 33.21 -2.46
C GLY A 546 -9.68 34.20 -1.47
N ALA A 547 -9.44 34.06 -0.16
CA ALA A 547 -10.06 34.86 0.88
C ALA A 547 -9.31 36.18 1.15
N ARG A 548 -9.98 37.15 1.78
CA ARG A 548 -9.30 38.32 2.38
C ARG A 548 -8.35 37.85 3.48
N SER A 549 -8.89 37.09 4.43
CA SER A 549 -8.15 36.45 5.50
C SER A 549 -8.49 34.96 5.48
N GLY A 550 -7.52 34.09 5.25
CA GLY A 550 -7.74 32.65 5.28
C GLY A 550 -8.14 32.18 6.68
N ILE A 551 -7.36 32.60 7.68
CA ILE A 551 -7.65 32.42 9.10
C ILE A 551 -7.34 33.73 9.82
N GLU A 552 -8.23 34.18 10.69
CA GLU A 552 -8.04 35.36 11.54
C GLU A 552 -8.33 34.98 12.99
N VAL A 553 -7.37 35.22 13.89
CA VAL A 553 -7.47 34.91 15.32
C VAL A 553 -7.35 36.20 16.11
N ILE A 554 -8.51 36.70 16.56
CA ILE A 554 -8.61 37.82 17.50
C ILE A 554 -8.40 37.31 18.93
N ASP A 555 -8.91 36.12 19.26
CA ASP A 555 -8.71 35.46 20.54
C ASP A 555 -8.96 33.95 20.40
N GLY A 556 -8.29 33.14 21.23
CA GLY A 556 -8.38 31.66 21.22
C GLY A 556 -7.11 30.94 20.76
N GLU A 557 -7.23 29.63 20.52
CA GLU A 557 -6.13 28.73 20.16
C GLU A 557 -6.27 28.15 18.75
N CYS A 558 -5.16 28.11 18.02
CA CYS A 558 -5.13 27.66 16.63
C CYS A 558 -4.01 26.63 16.42
N TYR A 559 -4.39 25.42 16.00
CA TYR A 559 -3.50 24.29 15.75
C TYR A 559 -3.64 23.84 14.30
N LEU A 560 -2.59 24.05 13.51
CA LEU A 560 -2.56 23.86 12.07
C LEU A 560 -1.43 22.89 11.71
N ASP A 561 -1.76 21.81 11.01
CA ASP A 561 -0.80 20.78 10.57
C ASP A 561 -1.06 20.40 9.10
N GLN A 562 -0.07 20.40 8.22
CA GLN A 562 -0.29 20.05 6.80
C GLN A 562 -1.37 20.91 6.11
N VAL A 563 -1.47 22.19 6.49
CA VAL A 563 -2.44 23.15 5.92
C VAL A 563 -1.80 23.88 4.73
N THR A 564 -2.61 24.18 3.72
CA THR A 564 -2.22 25.04 2.59
C THR A 564 -3.02 26.34 2.62
N LEU A 565 -2.35 27.46 2.90
CA LEU A 565 -2.92 28.80 2.86
C LEU A 565 -2.42 29.52 1.62
N ARG A 566 -3.27 29.64 0.59
CA ARG A 566 -2.82 30.16 -0.71
C ARG A 566 -3.74 31.17 -1.36
N ASP A 567 -3.15 32.10 -2.13
CA ASP A 567 -3.93 33.04 -2.95
C ASP A 567 -4.91 33.88 -2.10
N ASN A 568 -4.53 34.23 -0.86
CA ASN A 568 -5.30 35.10 0.04
C ASN A 568 -4.63 36.47 0.17
N GLN A 569 -5.34 37.51 0.61
CA GLN A 569 -4.64 38.75 0.99
C GLN A 569 -3.78 38.51 2.23
N THR A 570 -4.34 37.91 3.28
CA THR A 570 -3.61 37.41 4.44
C THR A 570 -3.88 35.92 4.61
N GLY A 571 -2.84 35.09 4.60
CA GLY A 571 -2.99 33.65 4.81
C GLY A 571 -3.52 33.35 6.22
N LEU A 572 -2.80 33.84 7.23
CA LEU A 572 -3.16 33.72 8.65
C LEU A 572 -2.82 35.01 9.39
N ASP A 573 -3.81 35.62 10.04
CA ASP A 573 -3.59 36.65 11.07
C ASP A 573 -3.83 36.04 12.44
N SER A 574 -2.85 36.11 13.32
CA SER A 574 -2.84 35.49 14.64
C SER A 574 -2.29 36.42 15.72
N GLN A 575 -2.43 37.73 15.52
CA GLN A 575 -1.94 38.74 16.47
C GLN A 575 -2.55 38.59 17.87
N GLY A 576 -3.84 38.23 17.94
CA GLY A 576 -4.56 38.03 19.20
C GLY A 576 -4.57 36.59 19.71
N ALA A 577 -3.88 35.66 19.04
CA ALA A 577 -3.91 34.25 19.42
C ALA A 577 -3.29 34.03 20.81
N GLN A 578 -4.01 33.29 21.67
CA GLN A 578 -3.46 32.80 22.94
C GLN A 578 -2.38 31.75 22.71
N ARG A 579 -2.52 30.99 21.62
CA ARG A 579 -1.53 30.05 21.12
C ARG A 579 -1.73 29.79 19.63
N LEU A 580 -0.66 29.90 18.85
CA LEU A 580 -0.61 29.43 17.47
C LEU A 580 0.43 28.31 17.36
N VAL A 581 0.03 27.17 16.81
CA VAL A 581 0.95 26.13 16.33
C VAL A 581 0.69 25.93 14.85
N LEU A 582 1.70 26.13 14.01
CA LEU A 582 1.66 25.89 12.57
C LEU A 582 2.81 24.97 12.19
N ALA A 583 2.49 23.76 11.74
CA ALA A 583 3.46 22.72 11.45
C ALA A 583 3.28 22.14 10.04
N TYR A 584 4.37 21.77 9.37
CA TYR A 584 4.38 21.01 8.10
C TYR A 584 3.47 21.60 7.01
N SER A 585 3.31 22.93 7.00
CA SER A 585 2.28 23.63 6.22
C SER A 585 2.89 24.48 5.13
N THR A 586 2.12 24.74 4.07
CA THR A 586 2.52 25.59 2.95
C THR A 586 1.71 26.89 2.96
N VAL A 587 2.40 28.02 3.01
CA VAL A 587 1.82 29.37 2.94
C VAL A 587 2.34 30.03 1.68
N ALA A 588 1.49 30.20 0.66
CA ALA A 588 1.96 30.59 -0.66
C ALA A 588 1.11 31.63 -1.41
N ARG A 589 1.75 32.53 -2.15
CA ARG A 589 1.06 33.53 -2.99
C ARG A 589 0.04 34.39 -2.21
N ASN A 590 0.37 34.75 -0.98
CA ASN A 590 -0.41 35.70 -0.20
C ASN A 590 0.28 37.07 -0.17
N ARG A 591 -0.47 38.17 0.00
CA ARG A 591 0.18 39.48 0.28
C ARG A 591 0.91 39.43 1.63
N TYR A 592 0.26 38.90 2.66
CA TYR A 592 0.89 38.52 3.92
C TYR A 592 0.71 37.02 4.13
N GLY A 593 1.80 36.28 4.30
CA GLY A 593 1.74 34.85 4.58
C GLY A 593 1.15 34.60 5.97
N VAL A 594 1.93 34.91 7.00
CA VAL A 594 1.49 34.85 8.40
C VAL A 594 1.80 36.17 9.09
N VAL A 595 0.79 36.74 9.75
CA VAL A 595 0.96 37.81 10.75
C VAL A 595 0.80 37.18 12.13
N ALA A 596 1.89 37.10 12.88
CA ALA A 596 1.96 36.40 14.16
C ALA A 596 2.03 37.37 15.34
N GLY A 597 1.28 37.07 16.40
CA GLY A 597 1.43 37.70 17.71
C GLY A 597 2.63 37.14 18.50
N PRO A 598 2.70 37.34 19.82
CA PRO A 598 3.84 36.91 20.65
C PRO A 598 3.89 35.39 20.95
N ARG A 599 2.77 34.66 20.79
CA ARG A 599 2.62 33.25 21.23
C ARG A 599 2.50 32.25 20.07
N PHE A 600 3.40 32.34 19.09
CA PHE A 600 3.44 31.43 17.95
C PHE A 600 4.57 30.39 18.05
N GLU A 601 4.29 29.20 17.52
CA GLU A 601 5.27 28.17 17.20
C GLU A 601 5.06 27.78 15.74
N ILE A 602 6.00 28.13 14.87
CA ILE A 602 5.97 27.78 13.45
C ILE A 602 7.13 26.84 13.16
N ARG A 603 6.84 25.64 12.64
CA ARG A 603 7.88 24.63 12.38
C ARG A 603 7.69 23.84 11.10
N SER A 604 8.78 23.56 10.39
CA SER A 604 8.76 22.73 9.17
C SER A 604 7.79 23.25 8.09
N CYS A 605 7.59 24.56 8.02
CA CYS A 605 6.66 25.20 7.07
C CYS A 605 7.37 25.79 5.86
N GLU A 606 6.65 25.91 4.74
CA GLU A 606 7.14 26.55 3.52
C GLU A 606 6.40 27.86 3.25
N PHE A 607 7.14 28.97 3.20
CA PHE A 607 6.65 30.30 2.84
C PHE A 607 7.14 30.68 1.45
N ILE A 608 6.25 30.62 0.45
CA ILE A 608 6.65 30.69 -0.96
C ILE A 608 5.84 31.75 -1.71
N GLN A 609 6.50 32.65 -2.43
CA GLN A 609 5.87 33.65 -3.29
C GLN A 609 4.86 34.56 -2.56
N ASN A 610 5.01 34.77 -1.25
CA ASN A 610 4.23 35.81 -0.57
C ASN A 610 4.91 37.17 -0.76
N ASP A 611 4.21 38.30 -0.66
CA ASP A 611 4.91 39.61 -0.62
C ASP A 611 5.71 39.71 0.68
N VAL A 612 5.09 39.35 1.80
CA VAL A 612 5.74 39.20 3.10
C VAL A 612 5.46 37.80 3.64
N GLY A 613 6.50 37.01 3.89
CA GLY A 613 6.39 35.65 4.41
C GLY A 613 5.81 35.60 5.83
N LEU A 614 6.60 36.05 6.80
CA LEU A 614 6.24 36.08 8.22
C LEU A 614 6.41 37.50 8.79
N ARG A 615 5.35 38.05 9.39
CA ARG A 615 5.38 39.31 10.13
C ARG A 615 5.05 39.07 11.59
N VAL A 616 6.00 39.30 12.47
CA VAL A 616 5.85 39.13 13.93
C VAL A 616 5.60 40.48 14.61
N VAL A 617 4.49 40.56 15.33
CA VAL A 617 4.05 41.69 16.13
C VAL A 617 4.20 41.32 17.61
N GLY A 618 4.91 42.15 18.37
CA GLY A 618 5.20 41.88 19.78
C GLY A 618 6.47 41.05 20.00
N ASP A 619 6.63 40.54 21.22
CA ASP A 619 7.84 39.88 21.73
C ASP A 619 7.56 38.42 22.09
N GLY A 620 8.45 37.52 21.67
CA GLY A 620 8.27 36.07 21.76
C GLY A 620 8.08 35.34 20.43
N GLY A 621 7.74 34.06 20.55
CA GLY A 621 7.51 33.12 19.46
C GLY A 621 8.75 32.35 19.01
N SER A 622 8.54 31.21 18.35
CA SER A 622 9.61 30.32 17.89
C SER A 622 9.43 29.88 16.44
N LEU A 623 10.56 29.75 15.75
CA LEU A 623 10.64 29.39 14.34
C LEU A 623 11.68 28.28 14.14
N ASP A 624 11.31 27.14 13.57
CA ASP A 624 12.21 26.00 13.35
C ASP A 624 12.04 25.34 11.98
N ARG A 625 13.13 25.09 11.26
CA ARG A 625 13.18 24.34 9.98
C ARG A 625 12.18 24.81 8.91
N CYS A 626 11.90 26.09 8.85
CA CYS A 626 11.05 26.67 7.82
C CYS A 626 11.84 27.05 6.56
N LEU A 627 11.19 26.94 5.40
CA LEU A 627 11.71 27.41 4.12
C LEU A 627 11.07 28.75 3.77
N PHE A 628 11.90 29.76 3.47
CA PHE A 628 11.46 31.08 3.01
C PHE A 628 11.96 31.35 1.59
N ASN A 629 11.02 31.69 0.71
CA ASN A 629 11.26 32.06 -0.68
C ASN A 629 10.15 33.03 -1.15
N ASN A 630 10.15 34.24 -0.59
CA ASN A 630 9.10 35.24 -0.81
C ASN A 630 9.52 36.32 -1.82
N ILE A 631 8.56 37.11 -2.28
CA ILE A 631 8.75 38.12 -3.34
C ILE A 631 9.51 39.33 -2.80
N ARG A 632 9.08 39.90 -1.67
CA ARG A 632 9.65 41.13 -1.11
C ARG A 632 10.41 40.87 0.18
N LEU A 633 9.72 40.46 1.24
CA LEU A 633 10.33 40.21 2.56
C LEU A 633 10.05 38.78 3.03
N ASP A 634 11.05 38.14 3.62
CA ASP A 634 10.87 36.82 4.22
C ASP A 634 10.35 36.93 5.64
N ILE A 635 11.03 37.72 6.49
CA ILE A 635 10.65 37.90 7.89
C ILE A 635 10.70 39.39 8.26
N THR A 636 9.70 39.83 9.00
CA THR A 636 9.64 41.15 9.64
C THR A 636 9.36 41.00 11.13
N LYS A 637 10.19 41.58 12.01
CA LYS A 637 9.97 41.60 13.47
C LYS A 637 9.82 43.04 13.98
N LEU A 638 8.64 43.36 14.53
CA LEU A 638 8.31 44.70 15.01
C LEU A 638 8.46 44.89 16.53
N GLY A 639 8.62 43.82 17.30
CA GLY A 639 8.86 43.93 18.75
C GLY A 639 10.33 44.09 19.12
N ARG A 640 10.59 44.35 20.41
CA ARG A 640 11.90 44.66 20.98
C ARG A 640 12.80 43.45 21.16
N GLU A 641 12.26 42.26 21.42
CA GLU A 641 13.04 41.02 21.54
C GLU A 641 13.44 40.50 20.16
N SER A 642 14.62 39.88 20.09
CA SER A 642 15.13 39.32 18.84
C SER A 642 14.44 38.01 18.51
N LEU A 643 13.97 37.88 17.27
CA LEU A 643 13.54 36.59 16.73
C LEU A 643 14.74 35.84 16.15
N VAL A 644 15.03 34.66 16.68
CA VAL A 644 16.11 33.80 16.18
C VAL A 644 15.61 33.01 14.96
N ALA A 645 16.24 33.22 13.81
CA ALA A 645 15.93 32.55 12.56
C ALA A 645 16.91 31.43 12.20
N ASP A 646 17.74 30.97 13.15
CA ASP A 646 18.70 29.90 12.96
C ASP A 646 18.04 28.57 12.56
N GLY A 647 18.73 27.77 11.75
CA GLY A 647 18.23 26.45 11.32
C GLY A 647 17.10 26.49 10.28
N ASN A 648 16.73 27.68 9.79
CA ASN A 648 15.77 27.86 8.71
C ASN A 648 16.48 27.94 7.35
N THR A 649 15.74 27.58 6.31
CA THR A 649 16.21 27.57 4.92
C THR A 649 15.76 28.83 4.20
N PHE A 650 16.68 29.57 3.60
CA PHE A 650 16.37 30.76 2.79
C PHE A 650 16.80 30.57 1.34
N TRP A 651 15.94 30.94 0.41
CA TRP A 651 16.26 30.91 -1.00
C TRP A 651 17.05 32.15 -1.39
N THR A 652 18.38 32.02 -1.42
CA THR A 652 19.28 33.10 -1.85
C THR A 652 20.47 32.55 -2.62
N SER A 653 20.90 33.28 -3.66
CA SER A 653 22.16 33.01 -4.35
C SER A 653 23.37 33.46 -3.53
N ASP A 654 23.17 34.39 -2.60
CA ASP A 654 24.21 35.06 -1.82
C ASP A 654 23.70 35.35 -0.39
N PRO A 655 24.14 34.57 0.61
CA PRO A 655 23.74 34.72 2.01
C PRO A 655 23.95 36.10 2.61
N SER A 656 24.96 36.86 2.16
CA SER A 656 25.26 38.19 2.70
C SER A 656 24.11 39.19 2.46
N LYS A 657 23.28 38.94 1.45
CA LYS A 657 22.15 39.79 1.05
C LYS A 657 20.88 39.55 1.86
N LEU A 658 20.86 38.55 2.75
CA LEU A 658 19.66 38.21 3.55
C LEU A 658 19.21 39.34 4.46
N PHE A 659 20.11 40.24 4.86
CA PHE A 659 19.76 41.42 5.63
C PHE A 659 18.61 42.23 4.98
N ARG A 660 18.53 42.24 3.65
CA ARG A 660 17.50 42.95 2.89
C ARG A 660 16.13 42.26 2.91
N HIS A 661 16.08 40.97 3.20
CA HIS A 661 14.86 40.18 3.29
C HIS A 661 14.40 39.96 4.75
N LEU A 662 15.28 40.22 5.72
CA LEU A 662 15.05 40.10 7.16
C LEU A 662 15.01 41.48 7.82
N TRP A 663 13.80 41.97 8.06
CA TRP A 663 13.57 43.35 8.52
C TRP A 663 13.22 43.43 10.01
N GLY A 664 13.72 44.47 10.69
CA GLY A 664 13.54 44.66 12.13
C GLY A 664 14.44 43.77 12.99
N ASN A 665 13.99 43.43 14.21
CA ASN A 665 14.83 42.72 15.19
C ASN A 665 14.88 41.20 14.95
N VAL A 666 15.46 40.79 13.82
CA VAL A 666 15.68 39.38 13.46
C VAL A 666 17.17 39.08 13.53
N ILE A 667 17.55 37.97 14.19
CA ILE A 667 18.92 37.48 14.31
C ILE A 667 19.05 36.13 13.58
N CYS A 668 20.14 35.98 12.83
CA CYS A 668 20.49 34.79 12.06
C CYS A 668 22.01 34.60 12.04
N ARG A 669 22.47 33.52 12.67
CA ARG A 669 23.88 33.07 12.80
C ARG A 669 24.19 31.90 11.88
N SER A 670 23.19 31.11 11.52
CA SER A 670 23.34 30.05 10.53
C SER A 670 22.07 29.85 9.71
N ILE A 671 22.25 29.48 8.46
CA ILE A 671 21.16 29.17 7.54
C ILE A 671 21.41 27.85 6.83
N LEU A 672 20.34 27.27 6.32
CA LEU A 672 20.41 26.27 5.27
C LEU A 672 20.16 26.97 3.93
N VAL A 673 21.05 26.76 2.94
CA VAL A 673 20.88 27.31 1.59
C VAL A 673 20.50 26.19 0.63
N ARG A 674 19.46 26.42 -0.16
CA ARG A 674 19.04 25.53 -1.25
C ARG A 674 19.30 26.23 -2.59
N ARG A 675 20.16 25.65 -3.45
CA ARG A 675 20.47 26.18 -4.80
C ARG A 675 19.97 25.23 -5.87
N TRP A 676 19.25 25.74 -6.87
CA TRP A 676 18.93 24.96 -8.07
C TRP A 676 20.22 24.60 -8.87
N PRO A 677 20.41 23.36 -9.38
CA PRO A 677 19.49 22.21 -9.39
C PRO A 677 19.74 21.22 -8.23
N LEU A 678 20.58 21.57 -7.26
CA LEU A 678 21.00 20.68 -6.18
C LEU A 678 19.89 20.58 -5.12
N ARG A 679 19.30 19.38 -4.99
CA ARG A 679 18.33 19.07 -3.92
C ARG A 679 18.94 19.07 -2.51
N ARG A 680 20.26 19.22 -2.36
CA ARG A 680 20.96 19.16 -1.06
C ARG A 680 21.06 20.55 -0.45
N GLU A 681 20.63 20.65 0.80
CA GLU A 681 20.81 21.83 1.64
C GLU A 681 22.28 21.94 2.06
N ARG A 682 22.83 23.15 2.02
CA ARG A 682 24.16 23.44 2.56
C ARG A 682 24.00 24.35 3.77
N ALA A 683 24.45 23.89 4.93
CA ALA A 683 24.60 24.75 6.08
C ALA A 683 25.66 25.83 5.79
N VAL A 684 25.29 27.08 5.96
CA VAL A 684 26.19 28.23 5.93
C VAL A 684 26.19 28.81 7.33
N GLN A 685 27.34 28.70 7.99
CA GLN A 685 27.62 29.46 9.21
C GLN A 685 28.19 30.80 8.79
N PHE A 686 27.65 31.89 9.35
CA PHE A 686 28.22 33.20 9.14
C PHE A 686 29.55 33.32 9.91
N GLU A 687 30.49 34.06 9.34
CA GLU A 687 31.69 34.44 10.08
C GLU A 687 31.30 35.24 11.32
N PRO A 688 31.96 35.05 12.48
CA PRO A 688 31.66 35.81 13.70
C PRO A 688 31.59 37.32 13.44
N ALA A 689 30.60 37.99 14.05
CA ALA A 689 30.37 39.43 13.88
C ALA A 689 31.64 40.27 14.08
N ALA A 690 32.48 39.92 15.07
CA ALA A 690 33.77 40.57 15.32
C ALA A 690 34.72 40.56 14.10
N ILE A 691 34.78 39.43 13.37
CA ILE A 691 35.63 39.31 12.17
C ILE A 691 35.07 40.14 11.02
N CYS A 692 33.74 40.10 10.84
CA CYS A 692 33.07 40.93 9.85
C CYS A 692 33.31 42.43 10.10
N LEU A 693 33.35 42.86 11.37
CA LEU A 693 33.66 44.25 11.72
C LEU A 693 35.08 44.65 11.34
N THR A 694 36.09 43.86 11.71
CA THR A 694 37.48 44.15 11.36
C THR A 694 37.66 44.31 9.85
N ARG A 695 37.06 43.39 9.07
CA ARG A 695 37.08 43.48 7.60
C ARG A 695 36.33 44.70 7.07
N GLY A 696 35.21 45.04 7.69
CA GLY A 696 34.45 46.23 7.33
C GLY A 696 35.25 47.51 7.58
N GLU A 697 36.01 47.56 8.67
CA GLU A 697 36.87 48.70 9.02
C GLU A 697 38.07 48.83 8.08
N GLU A 698 38.72 47.73 7.72
CA GLU A 698 39.79 47.70 6.72
C GLU A 698 39.28 48.18 5.36
N ALA A 699 38.20 47.59 4.85
CA ALA A 699 37.61 48.00 3.57
C ALA A 699 37.17 49.47 3.57
N ALA A 700 36.67 49.98 4.71
CA ALA A 700 36.31 51.39 4.84
C ALA A 700 37.54 52.32 4.81
N ARG A 701 38.69 51.90 5.36
CA ARG A 701 39.96 52.67 5.25
C ARG A 701 40.48 52.73 3.82
N ASP A 702 40.23 51.67 3.06
CA ASP A 702 40.62 51.56 1.65
C ASP A 702 39.59 52.17 0.68
N PHE A 703 38.58 52.89 1.20
CA PHE A 703 37.51 53.52 0.43
C PHE A 703 36.64 52.52 -0.37
N GLU A 704 36.65 51.23 -0.03
CA GLU A 704 35.84 50.16 -0.63
C GLU A 704 34.45 50.07 0.03
N TRP A 705 33.63 51.10 -0.12
CA TRP A 705 32.38 51.30 0.63
C TRP A 705 31.37 50.15 0.56
N GLU A 706 31.13 49.60 -0.63
CA GLU A 706 30.20 48.48 -0.83
C GLU A 706 30.70 47.19 -0.18
N ARG A 707 32.02 46.98 -0.15
CA ARG A 707 32.61 45.82 0.55
C ARG A 707 32.51 45.99 2.06
N ALA A 708 32.80 47.20 2.56
CA ALA A 708 32.64 47.53 3.97
C ALA A 708 31.18 47.37 4.43
N LEU A 709 30.23 47.88 3.64
CA LEU A 709 28.81 47.77 3.92
C LEU A 709 28.35 46.32 4.02
N ARG A 710 28.72 45.47 3.05
CA ARG A 710 28.38 44.03 3.08
C ARG A 710 28.90 43.32 4.33
N ALA A 711 30.09 43.70 4.80
CA ALA A 711 30.66 43.15 6.01
C ALA A 711 29.87 43.58 7.26
N TYR A 712 29.48 44.85 7.37
CA TYR A 712 28.64 45.34 8.46
C TYR A 712 27.22 44.74 8.44
N GLU A 713 26.61 44.59 7.27
CA GLU A 713 25.30 43.93 7.13
C GLU A 713 25.36 42.46 7.57
N SER A 714 26.45 41.77 7.26
CA SER A 714 26.69 40.39 7.71
C SER A 714 26.89 40.29 9.23
N ALA A 715 27.54 41.28 9.86
CA ALA A 715 27.65 41.37 11.31
C ALA A 715 26.27 41.63 11.95
N LEU A 716 25.47 42.51 11.35
CA LEU A 716 24.15 42.90 11.86
C LEU A 716 23.10 41.79 11.76
N LEU A 717 23.27 40.83 10.85
CA LEU A 717 22.46 39.62 10.84
C LEU A 717 22.63 38.82 12.14
N GLN A 718 23.82 38.83 12.75
CA GLN A 718 24.12 38.05 13.94
C GLN A 718 23.88 38.85 15.22
N GLU A 719 24.25 40.12 15.22
CA GLU A 719 24.18 41.01 16.37
C GLU A 719 23.62 42.37 15.96
N ARG A 720 22.42 42.72 16.41
CA ARG A 720 21.76 44.01 16.13
C ARG A 720 22.35 45.15 16.97
N ASN A 721 23.67 45.26 17.02
CA ASN A 721 24.39 46.26 17.81
C ASN A 721 24.27 47.65 17.18
N TYR A 722 23.99 48.65 18.01
CA TYR A 722 23.86 50.05 17.61
C TYR A 722 25.12 50.61 16.91
N ASP A 723 26.32 50.26 17.38
CA ASP A 723 27.57 50.74 16.77
C ASP A 723 27.72 50.24 15.33
N TYR A 724 27.31 48.99 15.07
CA TYR A 724 27.43 48.37 13.75
C TYR A 724 26.45 49.02 12.77
N ILE A 725 25.27 49.41 13.27
CA ILE A 725 24.29 50.21 12.51
C ILE A 725 24.90 51.56 12.11
N LEU A 726 25.55 52.27 13.04
CA LEU A 726 26.18 53.56 12.73
C LEU A 726 27.31 53.41 11.70
N LYS A 727 28.13 52.35 11.82
CA LYS A 727 29.18 52.04 10.83
C LYS A 727 28.57 51.78 9.45
N ALA A 728 27.51 50.99 9.37
CA ALA A 728 26.79 50.75 8.11
C ALA A 728 26.15 52.02 7.53
N LEU A 729 25.52 52.87 8.36
CA LEU A 729 24.94 54.14 7.93
C LEU A 729 25.99 55.11 7.35
N LYS A 730 27.20 55.14 7.94
CA LYS A 730 28.31 55.91 7.39
C LYS A 730 28.67 55.44 5.97
N MET A 731 28.71 54.12 5.73
CA MET A 731 28.98 53.57 4.40
C MET A 731 27.85 53.91 3.43
N TYR A 732 26.59 53.74 3.84
CA TYR A 732 25.44 54.14 3.04
C TYR A 732 25.50 55.60 2.61
N LYS A 733 25.90 56.52 3.51
CA LYS A 733 26.07 57.93 3.16
C LYS A 733 27.10 58.14 2.04
N GLN A 734 28.26 57.49 2.13
CA GLN A 734 29.31 57.57 1.09
C GLN A 734 28.81 57.01 -0.25
N ILE A 735 28.10 55.87 -0.21
CA ILE A 735 27.55 55.22 -1.40
C ILE A 735 26.48 56.09 -2.05
N VAL A 736 25.59 56.72 -1.27
CA VAL A 736 24.57 57.66 -1.78
C VAL A 736 25.20 58.85 -2.48
N GLU A 737 26.29 59.39 -1.93
CA GLU A 737 27.02 60.51 -2.51
C GLU A 737 27.71 60.12 -3.83
N ALA A 738 28.08 58.85 -4.01
CA ALA A 738 28.74 58.34 -5.23
C ALA A 738 27.76 57.81 -6.30
N GLU A 739 26.69 57.11 -5.91
CA GLU A 739 25.82 56.33 -6.81
C GLU A 739 24.43 56.97 -7.05
N GLY A 740 24.07 58.01 -6.30
CA GLY A 740 22.84 58.78 -6.53
C GLY A 740 21.54 58.10 -6.02
N PRO A 741 20.39 58.28 -6.71
CA PRO A 741 19.06 58.00 -6.15
C PRO A 741 18.77 56.55 -5.74
N LEU A 742 19.35 55.56 -6.43
CA LEU A 742 19.09 54.14 -6.13
C LEU A 742 19.71 53.71 -4.78
N ALA A 743 20.89 54.25 -4.46
CA ALA A 743 21.53 54.04 -3.17
C ALA A 743 20.77 54.75 -2.03
N LEU A 744 20.08 55.85 -2.34
CA LEU A 744 19.30 56.62 -1.36
C LEU A 744 18.11 55.83 -0.83
N GLU A 745 17.40 55.11 -1.70
CA GLU A 745 16.29 54.24 -1.28
C GLU A 745 16.78 53.12 -0.36
N ARG A 746 17.89 52.45 -0.72
CA ARG A 746 18.51 51.41 0.12
C ARG A 746 18.89 51.95 1.51
N ALA A 747 19.48 53.14 1.57
CA ALA A 747 19.88 53.78 2.81
C ALA A 747 18.67 54.13 3.69
N ILE A 748 17.57 54.60 3.08
CA ILE A 748 16.31 54.91 3.77
C ILE A 748 15.70 53.64 4.36
N ASP A 749 15.61 52.56 3.58
CA ASP A 749 15.07 51.28 4.04
C ASP A 749 15.87 50.69 5.21
N PHE A 750 17.20 50.75 5.10
CA PHE A 750 18.11 50.35 6.17
C PHE A 750 17.90 51.20 7.44
N CYS A 751 17.87 52.53 7.30
CA CYS A 751 17.74 53.44 8.42
C CYS A 751 16.37 53.31 9.10
N HIS A 752 15.29 53.08 8.33
CA HIS A 752 13.99 52.72 8.88
C HIS A 752 14.04 51.44 9.71
N SER A 753 14.71 50.39 9.21
CA SER A 753 14.94 49.15 9.96
C SER A 753 15.65 49.41 11.28
N ALA A 754 16.71 50.23 11.25
CA ALA A 754 17.48 50.60 12.44
C ALA A 754 16.64 51.38 13.47
N VAL A 755 15.80 52.31 13.01
CA VAL A 755 14.88 53.06 13.86
C VAL A 755 13.83 52.14 14.49
N LEU A 756 13.41 51.06 13.83
CA LEU A 756 12.53 50.08 14.47
C LEU A 756 13.19 49.37 15.64
N VAL A 757 14.47 49.01 15.51
CA VAL A 757 15.24 48.37 16.59
C VAL A 757 15.52 49.36 17.72
N TYR A 758 15.85 50.61 17.39
CA TYR A 758 16.23 51.66 18.33
C TYR A 758 15.38 52.93 18.17
N PRO A 759 14.08 52.88 18.53
CA PRO A 759 13.10 53.92 18.17
C PRO A 759 13.30 55.28 18.83
N ASN A 760 14.07 55.33 19.91
CA ASN A 760 14.28 56.57 20.68
C ASN A 760 15.71 57.12 20.53
N LYS A 761 16.54 56.54 19.64
CA LYS A 761 17.88 57.06 19.37
C LYS A 761 17.79 58.26 18.42
N VAL A 762 18.02 59.45 18.97
CA VAL A 762 17.94 60.73 18.26
C VAL A 762 18.84 60.77 17.02
N GLU A 763 20.04 60.17 17.08
CA GLU A 763 20.99 60.15 15.97
C GLU A 763 20.46 59.36 14.74
N LEU A 764 19.78 58.23 14.94
CA LEU A 764 19.14 57.49 13.84
C LEU A 764 17.98 58.25 13.23
N LEU A 765 17.14 58.86 14.08
CA LEU A 765 16.04 59.71 13.62
C LEU A 765 16.57 60.90 12.81
N ARG A 766 17.70 61.49 13.23
CA ARG A 766 18.37 62.57 12.50
C ARG A 766 18.82 62.10 11.12
N HIS A 767 19.51 60.97 11.04
CA HIS A 767 19.94 60.39 9.76
C HIS A 767 18.75 60.07 8.85
N LEU A 768 17.69 59.48 9.39
CA LEU A 768 16.48 59.19 8.62
C LEU A 768 15.84 60.49 8.08
N ALA A 769 15.72 61.52 8.90
CA ALA A 769 15.20 62.82 8.47
C ALA A 769 16.06 63.44 7.36
N GLU A 770 17.38 63.41 7.49
CA GLU A 770 18.31 63.90 6.46
C GLU A 770 18.13 63.17 5.13
N LEU A 771 18.01 61.84 5.16
CA LEU A 771 17.79 61.04 3.95
C LEU A 771 16.44 61.36 3.28
N HIS A 772 15.37 61.54 4.04
CA HIS A 772 14.06 61.97 3.50
C HIS A 772 14.09 63.39 2.92
N PHE A 773 14.83 64.31 3.53
CA PHE A 773 15.06 65.64 2.94
C PHE A 773 15.79 65.54 1.60
N ARG A 774 16.84 64.70 1.51
CA ARG A 774 17.56 64.44 0.25
C ARG A 774 16.68 63.76 -0.81
N GLN A 775 15.73 62.92 -0.41
CA GLN A 775 14.76 62.28 -1.31
C GLN A 775 13.65 63.25 -1.79
N GLY A 776 13.58 64.47 -1.23
CA GLY A 776 12.51 65.43 -1.52
C GLY A 776 11.22 65.20 -0.72
N ASN A 777 11.20 64.23 0.20
CA ASN A 777 10.05 63.93 1.06
C ASN A 777 10.04 64.80 2.34
N ALA A 778 9.96 66.12 2.14
CA ALA A 778 10.08 67.11 3.22
C ALA A 778 9.00 66.95 4.31
N ARG A 779 7.81 66.45 3.97
CA ARG A 779 6.73 66.18 4.94
C ARG A 779 7.16 65.14 5.97
N THR A 780 7.60 63.98 5.49
CA THR A 780 8.02 62.86 6.35
C THR A 780 9.23 63.26 7.21
N ALA A 781 10.20 63.98 6.62
CA ALA A 781 11.34 64.49 7.34
C ALA A 781 10.96 65.44 8.50
N ARG A 782 9.98 66.33 8.30
CA ARG A 782 9.48 67.24 9.35
C ARG A 782 8.75 66.52 10.47
N GLU A 783 7.98 65.48 10.16
CA GLU A 783 7.33 64.64 11.18
C GLU A 783 8.39 63.96 12.05
N ILE A 784 9.49 63.48 11.46
CA ILE A 784 10.62 62.92 12.18
C ILE A 784 11.32 63.98 13.04
N CYS A 785 11.58 65.19 12.52
CA CYS A 785 12.16 66.28 13.32
C CYS A 785 11.26 66.67 14.51
N THR A 786 9.95 66.67 14.34
CA THR A 786 8.99 66.91 15.43
C THR A 786 9.09 65.81 16.49
N ARG A 787 9.24 64.55 16.07
CA ARG A 787 9.49 63.42 16.97
C ARG A 787 10.83 63.56 17.70
N ILE A 788 11.88 64.04 17.03
CA ILE A 788 13.18 64.32 17.66
C ILE A 788 13.02 65.35 18.78
N LEU A 789 12.32 66.46 18.54
CA LEU A 789 12.12 67.50 19.57
C LEU A 789 11.27 67.04 20.75
N ARG A 790 10.37 66.06 20.57
CA ARG A 790 9.67 65.43 21.70
C ARG A 790 10.60 64.61 22.60
N ILE A 791 11.65 64.02 22.03
CA ILE A 791 12.64 63.21 22.76
C ILE A 791 13.76 64.09 23.33
N ASN A 792 14.23 65.07 22.54
CA ASN A 792 15.26 66.03 22.90
C ASN A 792 14.86 67.44 22.45
N PRO A 793 14.20 68.24 23.33
CA PRO A 793 13.72 69.58 23.00
C PRO A 793 14.80 70.58 22.58
N ASN A 794 16.07 70.31 22.89
CA ASN A 794 17.20 71.18 22.58
C ASN A 794 17.99 70.75 21.33
N ASP A 795 17.46 69.83 20.52
CA ASP A 795 18.12 69.39 19.30
C ASP A 795 18.16 70.49 18.23
N GLU A 796 19.35 71.07 18.03
CA GLU A 796 19.59 72.17 17.10
C GLU A 796 19.31 71.81 15.63
N PHE A 797 19.54 70.55 15.22
CA PHE A 797 19.23 70.11 13.87
C PHE A 797 17.73 70.17 13.62
N ALA A 798 16.93 69.55 14.50
CA ALA A 798 15.49 69.52 14.35
C ALA A 798 14.85 70.92 14.42
N LYS A 799 15.35 71.80 15.31
CA LYS A 799 14.93 73.21 15.37
C LYS A 799 15.21 73.95 14.06
N LYS A 800 16.43 73.85 13.53
CA LYS A 800 16.84 74.53 12.28
C LYS A 800 16.10 73.99 11.06
N SER A 801 15.94 72.68 10.94
CA SER A 801 15.22 72.04 9.83
C SER A 801 13.73 72.39 9.80
N LEU A 802 13.09 72.61 10.97
CA LEU A 802 11.71 73.09 11.05
C LEU A 802 11.59 74.61 10.83
N ALA A 803 12.55 75.41 11.31
CA ALA A 803 12.57 76.87 11.13
C ALA A 803 12.91 77.31 9.69
N ALA A 804 13.77 76.57 8.99
CA ALA A 804 14.05 76.80 7.57
C ALA A 804 12.78 76.65 6.70
N ALA A 805 11.81 75.84 7.14
CA ALA A 805 10.54 75.64 6.44
C ALA A 805 9.54 76.80 6.63
N THR A 806 9.66 77.60 7.69
CA THR A 806 8.85 78.82 7.89
C THR A 806 9.33 80.04 7.10
N ARG A 807 10.47 79.93 6.40
CA ARG A 807 11.09 81.02 5.62
C ARG A 807 11.13 80.80 4.10
N SER A 808 10.59 79.69 3.60
CA SER A 808 10.32 79.54 2.16
C SER A 808 8.88 79.98 1.87
N PRO A 809 8.64 80.84 0.86
CA PRO A 809 7.29 81.19 0.44
C PRO A 809 6.49 79.97 -0.04
#